data_AF-A0A497I655-F1
#
_entry.id   AF-A0A497I655-F1
#
_cell.length_a   1.000
_cell.length_b   1.000
_cell.length_c   1.000
_cell.angle_alpha   90.00
_cell.angle_beta   90.00
_cell.angle_gamma   90.00
#
_symmetry.space_group_name_H-M   'P 1'
#
loop_
_entity.id
_entity.type
_entity.pdbx_description
1 polymer ?
#
loop_
_entity_poly.entity_id
_entity_poly.type
_entity_poly.pdbx_seq_one_letter_code
_entity_poly.pdbx_strand_id
1 'polypeptide(L)'
;MRAIWIFLLLFCLTPSFGRIERVIIISVDSMNSDYLFNPQLNPNFTYTPNMGQLVRNGASFPNARGVLPSLTQVNHLSMISGYLPNKFGFPGNHIFFKENGTYLRPWRHPELIKSDTLFKAMEKEDPNYTTAVVAGKDFVGCTIWADIQVGPSCVNEGARRLGISEFPEFGIHDAPDSWVADNALKILKEVDPDAMLIHFGFLDQIQHYHGFSSTEALSQLSWADQQIGRLLEYLVESSKLNTTLIVLIADHGQTNRWKDAPLRRVLEERGIKATFYTDGSMAHIYLRDRGQLEEAVEALEESGMFDGIWVGDELKEIGLNTPYSGDIFVSLRPPYRAPVYVGPLVFSYGKPGTHGGLAETFIPLVFFGPHVKEGVFHLNASLLDVVPTISNLTGYPAPLDLDGKVLSIYDESEEVPSVKPYLAEWRKRKTSLPLGLSSLSVLILGLAFRPRKRKVSLSSLGLGLLICSLLLSQVAKLYLDSPTMPQNRFLFWNFTFPFLLFFLFPFLLSFSLLGLKGRGGLVRRLIRLGAKHLGMRGDLSPSQVLFPISVSTMIYIWLLLLLPIPYQLVSPTFSIFWYGGFFLSFLTVSNAARRKGLSLLESVVFSSIVVFPPAFFMNELVSALLFNHSLLFLPLLEMKFNL
;
A
#
# COMPACT_ATOMS: atom_id res chain seq x y z
N MET A 1 58.19 1.75 29.76
CA MET A 1 56.84 2.14 30.25
C MET A 1 55.99 2.88 29.22
N ARG A 2 56.46 3.94 28.53
CA ARG A 2 55.65 4.65 27.51
C ARG A 2 55.21 3.80 26.30
N ALA A 3 56.01 2.81 25.89
CA ALA A 3 55.64 1.88 24.81
C ALA A 3 54.53 0.88 25.20
N ILE A 4 54.39 0.55 26.50
CA ILE A 4 53.37 -0.37 27.01
C ILE A 4 52.00 0.33 27.06
N TRP A 5 51.97 1.63 27.35
CA TRP A 5 50.75 2.44 27.31
C TRP A 5 50.22 2.67 25.89
N ILE A 6 51.11 2.80 24.89
CA ILE A 6 50.70 2.89 23.47
C ILE A 6 50.15 1.55 22.97
N PHE A 7 50.71 0.42 23.42
CA PHE A 7 50.21 -0.91 23.08
C PHE A 7 48.83 -1.22 23.72
N LEU A 8 48.58 -0.73 24.94
CA LEU A 8 47.28 -0.84 25.61
C LEU A 8 46.21 0.10 25.04
N LEU A 9 46.59 1.31 24.60
CA LEU A 9 45.67 2.24 23.92
C LEU A 9 45.27 1.76 22.51
N LEU A 10 46.12 0.99 21.82
CA LEU A 10 45.79 0.37 20.54
C LEU A 10 44.86 -0.86 20.68
N PHE A 11 44.84 -1.51 21.85
CA PHE A 11 43.89 -2.60 22.15
C PHE A 11 42.49 -2.08 22.59
N CYS A 12 42.39 -0.82 23.02
CA CYS A 12 41.09 -0.17 23.27
C CYS A 12 40.48 0.49 22.02
N LEU A 13 41.14 0.36 20.87
CA LEU A 13 40.67 0.84 19.57
C LEU A 13 40.51 -0.30 18.57
N THR A 14 40.15 -1.50 19.04
CA THR A 14 39.42 -2.42 18.18
C THR A 14 38.05 -1.76 17.94
N PRO A 15 37.71 -1.27 16.73
CA PRO A 15 36.30 -1.11 16.37
C PRO A 15 35.56 -2.35 16.86
N SER A 16 34.43 -2.16 17.54
CA SER A 16 33.51 -3.24 17.90
C SER A 16 32.90 -3.82 16.62
N PHE A 17 33.72 -4.47 15.80
CA PHE A 17 33.27 -5.35 14.75
C PHE A 17 32.61 -6.53 15.47
N GLY A 18 31.28 -6.68 15.34
CA GLY A 18 30.59 -7.86 15.85
C GLY A 18 29.19 -7.65 16.41
N ARG A 19 28.91 -6.53 17.08
CA ARG A 19 27.68 -6.42 17.88
C ARG A 19 26.54 -5.77 17.11
N ILE A 20 25.43 -6.49 16.98
CA ILE A 20 24.15 -5.91 16.57
C ILE A 20 23.65 -5.06 17.75
N GLU A 21 23.48 -3.76 17.52
CA GLU A 21 22.99 -2.79 18.51
C GLU A 21 21.49 -2.57 18.38
N ARG A 22 20.90 -2.95 17.25
CA ARG A 22 19.49 -2.68 16.94
C ARG A 22 18.85 -3.77 16.13
N VAL A 23 17.58 -4.01 16.41
CA VAL A 23 16.71 -4.89 15.61
C VAL A 23 15.56 -4.08 15.04
N ILE A 24 15.34 -4.16 13.73
CA ILE A 24 14.15 -3.62 13.07
C ILE A 24 13.43 -4.77 12.36
N ILE A 25 12.25 -5.11 12.85
CA ILE A 25 11.35 -6.07 12.22
C ILE A 25 10.39 -5.29 11.33
N ILE A 26 10.40 -5.56 10.03
CA ILE A 26 9.52 -4.95 9.05
C ILE A 26 8.53 -6.02 8.60
N SER A 27 7.28 -5.91 9.04
CA SER A 27 6.17 -6.76 8.62
C SER A 27 5.38 -6.07 7.50
N VAL A 28 5.21 -6.73 6.37
CA VAL A 28 4.30 -6.31 5.29
C VAL A 28 3.10 -7.25 5.30
N ASP A 29 1.96 -6.74 5.75
CA ASP A 29 0.76 -7.55 5.99
C ASP A 29 0.29 -8.23 4.71
N SER A 30 0.01 -9.54 4.82
CA SER A 30 -0.55 -10.34 3.72
C SER A 30 0.40 -10.49 2.52
N MET A 31 1.70 -10.18 2.67
CA MET A 31 2.67 -10.32 1.58
C MET A 31 3.02 -11.80 1.37
N ASN A 32 2.48 -12.44 0.33
CA ASN A 32 2.88 -13.81 -0.03
C ASN A 32 4.36 -13.88 -0.39
N SER A 33 4.97 -15.03 -0.13
CA SER A 33 6.36 -15.34 -0.50
C SER A 33 6.63 -15.11 -2.00
N ASP A 34 5.66 -15.44 -2.85
CA ASP A 34 5.74 -15.27 -4.30
C ASP A 34 6.07 -13.84 -4.74
N TYR A 35 5.69 -12.80 -3.98
CA TYR A 35 6.03 -11.42 -4.36
C TYR A 35 7.54 -11.16 -4.40
N LEU A 36 8.34 -11.88 -3.61
CA LEU A 36 9.80 -11.74 -3.62
C LEU A 36 10.49 -12.88 -4.37
N PHE A 37 9.89 -14.07 -4.42
CA PHE A 37 10.58 -15.27 -4.90
C PHE A 37 9.99 -15.88 -6.18
N ASN A 38 8.88 -15.35 -6.70
CA ASN A 38 8.33 -15.74 -8.01
C ASN A 38 8.75 -14.72 -9.10
N PRO A 39 9.74 -15.05 -9.95
CA PRO A 39 10.24 -14.11 -10.96
C PRO A 39 9.23 -13.81 -12.08
N GLN A 40 8.16 -14.59 -12.21
CA GLN A 40 7.09 -14.27 -13.17
C GLN A 40 6.19 -13.16 -12.64
N LEU A 41 5.95 -13.14 -11.32
CA LEU A 41 5.12 -12.13 -10.67
C LEU A 41 5.88 -10.82 -10.47
N ASN A 42 7.13 -10.89 -10.04
CA ASN A 42 7.97 -9.72 -9.75
C ASN A 42 9.38 -9.87 -10.35
N PRO A 43 9.50 -9.79 -11.69
CA PRO A 43 10.77 -10.02 -12.37
C PRO A 43 11.85 -9.05 -11.89
N ASN A 44 12.98 -9.60 -11.44
CA ASN A 44 14.15 -8.86 -10.96
C ASN A 44 13.84 -7.81 -9.88
N PHE A 45 12.79 -8.01 -9.09
CA PHE A 45 12.29 -7.06 -8.11
C PHE A 45 11.87 -5.71 -8.72
N THR A 46 11.20 -5.73 -9.86
CA THR A 46 10.69 -4.51 -10.53
C THR A 46 9.74 -3.72 -9.64
N TYR A 47 8.86 -4.40 -8.90
CA TYR A 47 7.92 -3.76 -7.97
C TYR A 47 8.55 -3.47 -6.61
N THR A 48 9.55 -4.27 -6.20
CA THR A 48 10.15 -4.22 -4.85
C THR A 48 11.68 -4.02 -4.85
N PRO A 49 12.21 -2.98 -5.52
CA PRO A 49 13.65 -2.82 -5.68
C PRO A 49 14.43 -2.58 -4.39
N ASN A 50 13.79 -2.19 -3.27
CA ASN A 50 14.41 -2.04 -1.97
C ASN A 50 14.39 -3.36 -1.17
N MET A 51 13.24 -4.03 -1.08
CA MET A 51 13.15 -5.37 -0.47
C MET A 51 14.04 -6.37 -1.21
N GLY A 52 14.10 -6.29 -2.54
CA GLY A 52 14.95 -7.12 -3.37
C GLY A 52 16.45 -6.99 -3.06
N GLN A 53 16.87 -5.87 -2.48
CA GLN A 53 18.23 -5.71 -1.98
C GLN A 53 18.46 -6.47 -0.67
N LEU A 54 17.48 -6.45 0.24
CA LEU A 54 17.54 -7.27 1.45
C LEU A 54 17.60 -8.76 1.08
N VAL A 55 16.83 -9.18 0.07
CA VAL A 55 16.85 -10.56 -0.44
C VAL A 55 18.22 -10.94 -1.01
N ARG A 56 18.81 -10.08 -1.85
CA ARG A 56 20.10 -10.36 -2.51
C ARG A 56 21.29 -10.41 -1.56
N ASN A 57 21.26 -9.63 -0.49
CA ASN A 57 22.39 -9.42 0.42
C ASN A 57 22.09 -9.96 1.84
N GLY A 58 21.10 -10.85 1.98
CA GLY A 58 20.65 -11.37 3.28
C GLY A 58 20.33 -12.86 3.23
N ALA A 59 20.01 -13.44 4.38
CA ALA A 59 19.54 -14.81 4.51
C ALA A 59 18.03 -14.86 4.24
N SER A 60 17.66 -15.42 3.10
CA SER A 60 16.29 -15.43 2.59
C SER A 60 15.68 -16.82 2.62
N PHE A 61 14.44 -16.94 3.11
CA PHE A 61 13.71 -18.19 3.25
C PHE A 61 12.40 -18.11 2.44
N PRO A 62 12.35 -18.63 1.19
CA PRO A 62 11.17 -18.57 0.34
C PRO A 62 10.05 -19.52 0.79
N ASN A 63 10.36 -20.52 1.61
CA ASN A 63 9.41 -21.51 2.10
C ASN A 63 9.03 -21.28 3.56
N ALA A 64 9.24 -20.07 4.09
CA ALA A 64 8.88 -19.77 5.47
C ALA A 64 7.36 -19.81 5.66
N ARG A 65 6.92 -20.22 6.86
CA ARG A 65 5.51 -20.40 7.18
C ARG A 65 5.03 -19.63 8.41
N GLY A 66 3.85 -19.05 8.28
CA GLY A 66 3.02 -18.62 9.40
C GLY A 66 2.39 -19.79 10.16
N VAL A 67 1.60 -19.45 11.17
CA VAL A 67 0.85 -20.41 12.00
C VAL A 67 -0.63 -20.40 11.62
N LEU A 68 -1.36 -21.43 12.04
CA LEU A 68 -2.81 -21.47 11.91
C LEU A 68 -3.52 -20.87 13.14
N PRO A 69 -4.66 -20.19 12.94
CA PRO A 69 -5.12 -19.71 11.64
C PRO A 69 -4.18 -18.60 11.13
N SER A 70 -4.04 -18.48 9.81
CA SER A 70 -3.16 -17.50 9.17
C SER A 70 -3.79 -16.09 9.17
N LEU A 71 -4.12 -15.59 10.36
CA LEU A 71 -4.77 -14.30 10.62
C LEU A 71 -3.81 -13.30 11.25
N THR A 72 -4.04 -12.02 10.95
CA THR A 72 -3.14 -10.91 11.29
C THR A 72 -2.70 -10.86 12.76
N GLN A 73 -3.64 -10.84 13.70
CA GLN A 73 -3.31 -10.68 15.12
C GLN A 73 -2.55 -11.89 15.66
N VAL A 74 -3.01 -13.09 15.31
CA VAL A 74 -2.43 -14.37 15.76
C VAL A 74 -0.99 -14.50 15.27
N ASN A 75 -0.74 -14.22 13.98
CA ASN A 75 0.57 -14.40 13.38
C ASN A 75 1.55 -13.32 13.82
N HIS A 76 1.13 -12.06 14.00
CA HIS A 76 1.98 -11.01 14.56
C HIS A 76 2.37 -11.30 16.03
N LEU A 77 1.44 -11.80 16.85
CA LEU A 77 1.77 -12.23 18.22
C LEU A 77 2.72 -13.42 18.22
N SER A 78 2.48 -14.42 17.39
CA SER A 78 3.35 -15.58 17.24
C SER A 78 4.76 -15.18 16.79
N MET A 79 4.84 -14.20 15.88
CA MET A 79 6.11 -13.70 15.32
C MET A 79 6.95 -12.98 16.37
N ILE A 80 6.33 -12.15 17.21
CA ILE A 80 7.06 -11.37 18.22
C ILE A 80 7.22 -12.10 19.55
N SER A 81 6.58 -13.24 19.75
CA SER A 81 6.74 -14.07 20.96
C SER A 81 7.50 -15.38 20.72
N GLY A 82 7.52 -15.89 19.48
CA GLY A 82 8.02 -17.23 19.18
C GLY A 82 7.10 -18.35 19.66
N TYR A 83 5.82 -18.05 19.92
CA TYR A 83 4.84 -18.98 20.46
C TYR A 83 3.70 -19.32 19.52
N LEU A 84 3.17 -20.53 19.68
CA LEU A 84 1.89 -20.94 19.13
C LEU A 84 0.68 -20.28 19.85
N PRO A 85 -0.51 -20.24 19.21
CA PRO A 85 -1.65 -19.46 19.73
C PRO A 85 -2.17 -19.85 21.10
N ASN A 86 -2.06 -21.12 21.47
CA ASN A 86 -2.44 -21.64 22.77
C ASN A 86 -1.68 -21.00 23.94
N LYS A 87 -0.44 -20.53 23.72
CA LYS A 87 0.38 -19.90 24.77
C LYS A 87 -0.01 -18.46 25.03
N PHE A 88 -0.33 -17.66 24.01
CA PHE A 88 -0.87 -16.30 24.23
C PHE A 88 -2.37 -16.27 24.52
N GLY A 89 -3.11 -17.33 24.16
CA GLY A 89 -4.38 -17.67 24.81
C GLY A 89 -5.65 -17.56 23.98
N PHE A 90 -5.58 -17.27 22.68
CA PHE A 90 -6.77 -17.19 21.82
C PHE A 90 -6.52 -17.62 20.36
N PRO A 91 -7.54 -18.17 19.66
CA PRO A 91 -7.35 -18.88 18.40
C PRO A 91 -7.60 -18.02 17.15
N GLY A 92 -7.75 -16.69 17.24
CA GLY A 92 -8.12 -15.87 16.08
C GLY A 92 -8.08 -14.36 16.31
N ASN A 93 -8.39 -13.59 15.26
CA ASN A 93 -8.61 -12.14 15.35
C ASN A 93 -9.84 -11.78 16.21
N HIS A 94 -10.72 -12.75 16.44
CA HIS A 94 -11.87 -12.65 17.31
C HIS A 94 -11.93 -13.88 18.23
N ILE A 95 -12.32 -13.66 19.48
CA ILE A 95 -12.72 -14.72 20.40
C ILE A 95 -14.23 -14.85 20.29
N PHE A 96 -14.69 -16.04 19.93
CA PHE A 96 -16.12 -16.35 19.87
C PHE A 96 -16.57 -17.05 21.14
N PHE A 97 -17.61 -16.49 21.79
CA PHE A 97 -18.25 -17.08 22.97
C PHE A 97 -19.51 -17.80 22.54
N LYS A 98 -19.44 -19.13 22.44
CA LYS A 98 -20.56 -19.96 21.95
C LYS A 98 -21.81 -19.88 22.83
N GLU A 99 -21.65 -19.59 24.12
CA GLU A 99 -22.73 -19.57 25.12
C GLU A 99 -23.76 -18.48 24.82
N ASN A 100 -23.30 -17.32 24.34
CA ASN A 100 -24.13 -16.16 24.06
C ASN A 100 -24.02 -15.66 22.60
N GLY A 101 -23.19 -16.31 21.77
CA GLY A 101 -22.98 -15.97 20.36
C GLY A 101 -22.27 -14.63 20.14
N THR A 102 -21.54 -14.13 21.14
CA THR A 102 -20.84 -12.84 21.07
C THR A 102 -19.38 -12.99 20.66
N TYR A 103 -18.80 -11.89 20.19
CA TYR A 103 -17.40 -11.80 19.80
C TYR A 103 -16.68 -10.76 20.64
N LEU A 104 -15.44 -11.07 20.99
CA LEU A 104 -14.50 -10.12 21.57
C LEU A 104 -13.32 -9.95 20.63
N ARG A 105 -12.85 -8.71 20.49
CA ARG A 105 -11.64 -8.37 19.72
C ARG A 105 -10.47 -8.30 20.69
N PRO A 106 -9.51 -9.24 20.66
CA PRO A 106 -8.43 -9.29 21.66
C PRO A 106 -7.58 -8.02 21.71
N TRP A 107 -7.44 -7.29 20.60
CA TRP A 107 -6.65 -6.05 20.58
C TRP A 107 -7.22 -4.92 21.45
N ARG A 108 -8.51 -4.99 21.81
CA ARG A 108 -9.14 -4.08 22.79
C ARG A 108 -8.94 -4.51 24.23
N HIS A 109 -8.36 -5.70 24.42
CA HIS A 109 -8.22 -6.40 25.67
C HIS A 109 -6.81 -7.00 25.79
N PRO A 110 -5.75 -6.17 25.75
CA PRO A 110 -4.37 -6.64 25.80
C PRO A 110 -4.07 -7.47 27.08
N GLU A 111 -4.86 -7.30 28.14
CA GLU A 111 -4.81 -8.13 29.35
C GLU A 111 -5.10 -9.62 29.11
N LEU A 112 -5.68 -9.99 27.96
CA LEU A 112 -5.95 -11.38 27.59
C LEU A 112 -4.72 -12.09 27.04
N ILE A 113 -3.66 -11.36 26.68
CA ILE A 113 -2.42 -11.93 26.14
C ILE A 113 -1.62 -12.52 27.31
N LYS A 114 -1.50 -13.84 27.35
CA LYS A 114 -0.95 -14.57 28.50
C LYS A 114 0.56 -14.79 28.46
N SER A 115 1.22 -14.35 27.40
CA SER A 115 2.62 -14.67 27.13
C SER A 115 3.45 -13.42 26.90
N ASP A 116 4.73 -13.49 27.25
CA ASP A 116 5.67 -12.42 26.96
C ASP A 116 6.01 -12.39 25.46
N THR A 117 6.23 -11.17 24.95
CA THR A 117 6.85 -10.92 23.64
C THR A 117 8.34 -10.70 23.83
N LEU A 118 9.11 -10.65 22.73
CA LEU A 118 10.51 -10.19 22.71
C LEU A 118 10.65 -8.86 23.47
N PHE A 119 9.76 -7.90 23.21
CA PHE A 119 9.82 -6.59 23.86
C PHE A 119 9.59 -6.68 25.36
N LYS A 120 8.63 -7.51 25.79
CA LYS A 120 8.38 -7.71 27.22
C LYS A 120 9.54 -8.45 27.91
N ALA A 121 10.17 -9.39 27.22
CA ALA A 121 11.37 -10.05 27.72
C ALA A 121 12.54 -9.06 27.87
N MET A 122 12.73 -8.16 26.90
CA MET A 122 13.72 -7.08 26.95
C MET A 122 13.50 -6.16 28.14
N GLU A 123 12.29 -5.64 28.32
CA GLU A 123 11.94 -4.77 29.46
C GLU A 123 12.20 -5.45 30.81
N LYS A 124 11.89 -6.74 30.94
CA LYS A 124 12.08 -7.50 32.18
C LYS A 124 13.56 -7.71 32.53
N GLU A 125 14.42 -7.90 31.53
CA GLU A 125 15.85 -8.12 31.72
C GLU A 125 16.58 -6.82 32.03
N ASP A 126 16.34 -5.77 31.23
CA ASP A 126 16.92 -4.45 31.42
C ASP A 126 15.91 -3.36 31.03
N PRO A 127 15.39 -2.57 32.00
CA PRO A 127 14.45 -1.50 31.73
C PRO A 127 15.05 -0.32 30.96
N ASN A 128 16.37 -0.33 30.68
CA ASN A 128 16.99 0.66 29.79
C ASN A 128 16.85 0.30 28.31
N TYR A 129 16.50 -0.95 27.98
CA TYR A 129 16.12 -1.27 26.61
C TYR A 129 14.91 -0.44 26.20
N THR A 130 14.99 0.18 25.03
CA THR A 130 13.89 0.95 24.47
C THR A 130 13.30 0.22 23.28
N THR A 131 12.00 -0.05 23.34
CA THR A 131 11.25 -0.78 22.32
C THR A 131 10.20 0.08 21.65
N ALA A 132 9.92 -0.18 20.37
CA ALA A 132 8.88 0.54 19.64
C ALA A 132 8.05 -0.35 18.73
N VAL A 133 6.75 -0.06 18.65
CA VAL A 133 5.83 -0.60 17.64
C VAL A 133 5.20 0.56 16.88
N VAL A 134 5.21 0.47 15.55
CA VAL A 134 4.44 1.36 14.67
C VAL A 134 3.72 0.50 13.66
N ALA A 135 2.38 0.50 13.72
CA ALA A 135 1.57 -0.38 12.91
C ALA A 135 0.45 0.35 12.20
N GLY A 136 0.20 -0.08 10.95
CA GLY A 136 -0.96 0.36 10.19
C GLY A 136 -2.29 -0.21 10.68
N LYS A 137 -2.32 -1.16 11.62
CA LYS A 137 -3.56 -1.82 12.08
C LYS A 137 -3.61 -1.93 13.60
N ASP A 138 -4.82 -1.79 14.16
CA ASP A 138 -5.06 -1.98 15.59
C ASP A 138 -4.75 -3.41 16.07
N PHE A 139 -4.98 -4.42 15.21
CA PHE A 139 -4.65 -5.82 15.50
C PHE A 139 -3.18 -6.03 15.89
N VAL A 140 -2.29 -5.13 15.47
CA VAL A 140 -0.85 -5.18 15.76
C VAL A 140 -0.48 -4.07 16.75
N GLY A 141 -0.79 -2.82 16.39
CA GLY A 141 -0.36 -1.63 17.12
C GLY A 141 -0.97 -1.47 18.51
N CYS A 142 -2.16 -2.02 18.76
CA CYS A 142 -2.79 -2.01 20.09
C CYS A 142 -2.39 -3.24 20.93
N THR A 143 -2.05 -4.33 20.26
CA THR A 143 -1.86 -5.66 20.87
C THR A 143 -0.44 -5.86 21.39
N ILE A 144 0.56 -5.41 20.63
CA ILE A 144 1.97 -5.63 20.98
C ILE A 144 2.44 -4.47 21.86
N TRP A 145 2.69 -4.78 23.13
CA TRP A 145 3.24 -3.83 24.08
C TRP A 145 4.66 -3.40 23.68
N ALA A 146 4.93 -2.10 23.77
CA ALA A 146 6.24 -1.48 23.60
C ALA A 146 6.31 -0.15 24.39
N ASP A 147 7.52 0.37 24.66
CA ASP A 147 7.71 1.68 25.30
C ASP A 147 7.11 2.81 24.47
N ILE A 148 7.24 2.71 23.15
CA ILE A 148 6.61 3.60 22.17
C ILE A 148 5.69 2.78 21.30
N GLN A 149 4.38 2.94 21.51
CA GLN A 149 3.37 2.13 20.85
C GLN A 149 2.45 3.04 20.02
N VAL A 150 2.41 2.74 18.72
CA VAL A 150 1.66 3.50 17.71
C VAL A 150 0.84 2.54 16.84
N GLY A 151 -0.47 2.66 16.94
CA GLY A 151 -1.48 2.09 16.05
C GLY A 151 -2.59 3.11 15.80
N PRO A 152 -3.48 2.87 14.83
CA PRO A 152 -4.52 3.81 14.44
C PRO A 152 -5.35 4.34 15.63
N SER A 153 -5.81 3.43 16.50
CA SER A 153 -6.57 3.74 17.72
C SER A 153 -5.77 3.53 19.01
N CYS A 154 -4.45 3.37 18.95
CA CYS A 154 -3.61 3.23 20.13
C CYS A 154 -2.31 4.03 19.99
N VAL A 155 -2.24 5.14 20.71
CA VAL A 155 -1.02 5.92 20.86
C VAL A 155 -0.74 6.04 22.35
N ASN A 156 0.31 5.37 22.82
CA ASN A 156 0.66 5.36 24.25
C ASN A 156 1.36 6.67 24.67
N GLU A 157 1.66 6.81 25.97
CA GLU A 157 2.29 8.03 26.49
C GLU A 157 3.69 8.29 25.89
N GLY A 158 4.49 7.23 25.67
CA GLY A 158 5.81 7.33 25.04
C GLY A 158 5.74 7.98 23.66
N ALA A 159 4.81 7.53 22.82
CA ALA A 159 4.57 8.12 21.50
C ALA A 159 4.03 9.57 21.59
N ARG A 160 3.13 9.86 22.53
CA ARG A 160 2.58 11.22 22.70
C ARG A 160 3.65 12.24 23.11
N ARG A 161 4.65 11.83 23.88
CA ARG A 161 5.79 12.71 24.26
C ARG A 161 6.62 13.14 23.04
N LEU A 162 6.62 12.34 21.97
CA LEU A 162 7.22 12.71 20.69
C LEU A 162 6.30 13.62 19.86
N GLY A 163 5.10 13.96 20.34
CA GLY A 163 4.10 14.69 19.57
C GLY A 163 3.48 13.85 18.45
N ILE A 164 3.46 12.52 18.59
CA ILE A 164 2.68 11.64 17.73
C ILE A 164 1.23 11.69 18.21
N SER A 165 0.32 12.01 17.29
CA SER A 165 -1.12 11.99 17.53
C SER A 165 -1.74 10.71 16.99
N GLU A 166 -2.93 10.39 17.50
CA GLU A 166 -3.78 9.34 16.93
C GLU A 166 -4.04 9.61 15.44
N PHE A 167 -4.27 8.52 14.71
CA PHE A 167 -4.62 8.61 13.31
C PHE A 167 -6.02 9.22 13.19
N PRO A 168 -6.23 10.27 12.36
CA PRO A 168 -7.53 10.91 12.24
C PRO A 168 -8.56 9.91 11.72
N GLU A 169 -9.50 9.55 12.57
CA GLU A 169 -10.47 8.47 12.35
C GLU A 169 -11.44 8.84 11.21
N PHE A 170 -11.11 8.45 9.97
CA PHE A 170 -12.00 8.55 8.80
C PHE A 170 -12.56 7.18 8.39
N GLY A 171 -13.01 6.38 9.37
CA GLY A 171 -13.71 5.11 9.12
C GLY A 171 -12.86 4.00 8.48
N ILE A 172 -11.55 4.19 8.36
CA ILE A 172 -10.58 3.19 7.90
C ILE A 172 -9.69 2.84 9.10
N HIS A 173 -9.80 1.60 9.59
CA HIS A 173 -8.98 1.07 10.70
C HIS A 173 -7.55 0.71 10.26
N ASP A 174 -7.24 0.87 8.98
CA ASP A 174 -5.93 0.60 8.39
C ASP A 174 -5.28 1.93 7.98
N ALA A 175 -4.24 2.36 8.69
CA ALA A 175 -3.51 3.57 8.35
C ALA A 175 -2.62 3.36 7.11
N PRO A 176 -2.47 4.38 6.24
CA PRO A 176 -1.59 4.29 5.08
C PRO A 176 -0.13 4.00 5.46
N ASP A 177 0.57 3.25 4.60
CA ASP A 177 1.97 2.88 4.84
C ASP A 177 2.90 4.11 4.99
N SER A 178 2.57 5.25 4.36
CA SER A 178 3.33 6.49 4.54
C SER A 178 3.22 7.05 5.96
N TRP A 179 2.04 6.96 6.58
CA TRP A 179 1.85 7.36 7.98
C TRP A 179 2.66 6.46 8.93
N VAL A 180 2.69 5.15 8.66
CA VAL A 180 3.53 4.20 9.39
C VAL A 180 5.01 4.58 9.26
N ALA A 181 5.48 4.82 8.03
CA ALA A 181 6.87 5.19 7.76
C ALA A 181 7.28 6.53 8.38
N ASP A 182 6.39 7.53 8.34
CA ASP A 182 6.65 8.86 8.92
C ASP A 182 6.85 8.77 10.44
N ASN A 183 5.97 8.04 11.13
CA ASN A 183 6.10 7.82 12.57
C ASN A 183 7.31 6.95 12.91
N ALA A 184 7.58 5.91 12.11
CA ALA A 184 8.74 5.06 12.32
C ALA A 184 10.06 5.84 12.17
N LEU A 185 10.19 6.64 11.11
CA LEU A 185 11.33 7.52 10.91
C LEU A 185 11.49 8.55 12.02
N LYS A 186 10.38 9.08 12.55
CA LYS A 186 10.40 10.01 13.67
C LYS A 186 10.99 9.36 14.92
N ILE A 187 10.49 8.17 15.28
CA ILE A 187 10.98 7.41 16.44
C ILE A 187 12.45 7.03 16.27
N LEU A 188 12.86 6.56 15.08
CA LEU A 188 14.27 6.25 14.79
C LEU A 188 15.20 7.47 14.91
N LYS A 189 14.70 8.68 14.62
CA LYS A 189 15.48 9.93 14.69
C LYS A 189 15.58 10.50 16.10
N GLU A 190 14.49 10.45 16.85
CA GLU A 190 14.37 11.13 18.14
C GLU A 190 14.67 10.21 19.33
N VAL A 191 14.46 8.91 19.18
CA VAL A 191 14.61 7.92 20.27
C VAL A 191 15.64 6.86 19.95
N ASP A 192 15.67 6.38 18.71
CA ASP A 192 16.60 5.35 18.26
C ASP A 192 16.53 4.02 19.04
N PRO A 193 15.36 3.36 19.10
CA PRO A 193 15.13 2.19 19.94
C PRO A 193 16.04 0.99 19.62
N ASP A 194 16.30 0.17 20.64
CA ASP A 194 17.06 -1.09 20.55
C ASP A 194 16.32 -2.16 19.72
N ALA A 195 14.99 -2.18 19.80
CA ALA A 195 14.15 -3.05 18.99
C ALA A 195 12.88 -2.34 18.51
N MET A 196 12.55 -2.48 17.23
CA MET A 196 11.39 -1.85 16.63
C MET A 196 10.65 -2.80 15.69
N LEU A 197 9.33 -2.87 15.81
CA LEU A 197 8.45 -3.52 14.83
C LEU A 197 7.71 -2.45 14.03
N ILE A 198 7.85 -2.50 12.71
CA ILE A 198 7.20 -1.61 11.74
C ILE A 198 6.26 -2.49 10.91
N HIS A 199 4.97 -2.19 10.95
CA HIS A 199 3.94 -2.97 10.27
C HIS A 199 3.22 -2.13 9.20
N PHE A 200 3.45 -2.48 7.93
CA PHE A 200 2.78 -1.92 6.76
C PHE A 200 1.54 -2.74 6.43
N GLY A 201 0.38 -2.24 6.85
CA GLY A 201 -0.88 -2.99 6.86
C GLY A 201 -1.72 -2.88 5.58
N PHE A 202 -1.40 -1.94 4.70
CA PHE A 202 -2.36 -1.51 3.67
C PHE A 202 -2.44 -2.48 2.47
N LEU A 203 -1.39 -3.28 2.23
CA LEU A 203 -1.38 -4.30 1.17
C LEU A 203 -2.50 -5.33 1.35
N ASP A 204 -2.72 -5.80 2.58
CA ASP A 204 -3.77 -6.76 2.89
C ASP A 204 -5.17 -6.27 2.49
N GLN A 205 -5.49 -5.02 2.83
CA GLN A 205 -6.76 -4.41 2.48
C GLN A 205 -6.97 -4.40 0.96
N ILE A 206 -5.95 -3.99 0.21
CA ILE A 206 -6.01 -3.95 -1.26
C ILE A 206 -6.20 -5.36 -1.84
N GLN A 207 -5.46 -6.34 -1.33
CA GLN A 207 -5.59 -7.72 -1.78
C GLN A 207 -6.97 -8.32 -1.45
N HIS A 208 -7.55 -7.98 -0.31
CA HIS A 208 -8.93 -8.34 -0.02
C HIS A 208 -9.89 -7.84 -1.11
N TYR A 209 -9.83 -6.57 -1.50
CA TYR A 209 -10.76 -5.99 -2.48
C TYR A 209 -10.49 -6.40 -3.93
N HIS A 210 -9.22 -6.57 -4.32
CA HIS A 210 -8.82 -6.73 -5.72
C HIS A 210 -8.19 -8.09 -6.06
N GLY A 211 -7.75 -8.83 -5.04
CA GLY A 211 -7.07 -10.11 -5.17
C GLY A 211 -5.54 -10.00 -5.21
N PHE A 212 -4.87 -11.12 -4.92
CA PHE A 212 -3.42 -11.24 -4.75
C PHE A 212 -2.61 -10.75 -5.97
N SER A 213 -2.98 -11.20 -7.17
CA SER A 213 -2.21 -10.87 -8.38
C SER A 213 -2.73 -9.64 -9.14
N SER A 214 -3.48 -8.76 -8.48
CA SER A 214 -4.09 -7.60 -9.14
C SER A 214 -3.07 -6.46 -9.36
N THR A 215 -3.37 -5.57 -10.31
CA THR A 215 -2.56 -4.38 -10.55
C THR A 215 -2.52 -3.48 -9.32
N GLU A 216 -3.63 -3.37 -8.59
CA GLU A 216 -3.76 -2.62 -7.35
C GLU A 216 -2.86 -3.21 -6.26
N ALA A 217 -2.88 -4.53 -6.08
CA ALA A 217 -2.03 -5.21 -5.10
C ALA A 217 -0.53 -5.01 -5.41
N LEU A 218 -0.12 -5.16 -6.68
CA LEU A 218 1.27 -4.89 -7.10
C LEU A 218 1.66 -3.41 -6.95
N SER A 219 0.71 -2.48 -7.16
CA SER A 219 0.95 -1.05 -6.95
C SER A 219 1.13 -0.74 -5.47
N GLN A 220 0.31 -1.33 -4.60
CA GLN A 220 0.44 -1.17 -3.15
C GLN A 220 1.72 -1.81 -2.62
N LEU A 221 2.11 -2.99 -3.13
CA LEU A 221 3.39 -3.62 -2.82
C LEU A 221 4.56 -2.68 -3.18
N SER A 222 4.50 -2.05 -4.36
CA SER A 222 5.53 -1.08 -4.76
C SER A 222 5.53 0.17 -3.89
N TRP A 223 4.36 0.60 -3.39
CA TRP A 223 4.26 1.69 -2.45
C TRP A 223 4.90 1.35 -1.09
N ALA A 224 4.62 0.16 -0.55
CA ALA A 224 5.25 -0.34 0.67
C ALA A 224 6.78 -0.44 0.51
N ASP A 225 7.27 -0.93 -0.63
CA ASP A 225 8.70 -0.97 -0.93
C ASP A 225 9.36 0.42 -0.92
N GLN A 226 8.67 1.45 -1.45
CA GLN A 226 9.16 2.83 -1.38
C GLN A 226 9.25 3.33 0.07
N GLN A 227 8.28 2.98 0.92
CA GLN A 227 8.33 3.34 2.34
C GLN A 227 9.47 2.64 3.07
N ILE A 228 9.72 1.36 2.78
CA ILE A 228 10.91 0.64 3.26
C ILE A 228 12.18 1.31 2.75
N GLY A 229 12.22 1.74 1.48
CA GLY A 229 13.33 2.48 0.90
C GLY A 229 13.70 3.73 1.70
N ARG A 230 12.72 4.49 2.19
CA ARG A 230 12.93 5.67 3.06
C ARG A 230 13.59 5.30 4.40
N LEU A 231 13.16 4.18 5.01
CA LEU A 231 13.74 3.67 6.25
C LEU A 231 15.19 3.22 6.04
N LEU A 232 15.45 2.45 4.98
CA LEU A 232 16.79 2.00 4.63
C LEU A 232 17.72 3.18 4.30
N GLU A 233 17.24 4.15 3.53
CA GLU A 233 17.99 5.37 3.22
C GLU A 233 18.40 6.11 4.50
N TYR A 234 17.47 6.28 5.46
CA TYR A 234 17.81 6.88 6.75
C TYR A 234 18.90 6.09 7.48
N LEU A 235 18.81 4.76 7.56
CA LEU A 235 19.82 3.93 8.23
C LEU A 235 21.19 4.02 7.54
N VAL A 236 21.22 4.13 6.22
CA VAL A 236 22.45 4.35 5.46
C VAL A 236 23.05 5.71 5.75
N GLU A 237 22.25 6.78 5.63
CA GLU A 237 22.71 8.16 5.79
C GLU A 237 23.16 8.47 7.22
N SER A 238 22.49 7.88 8.20
CA SER A 238 22.85 7.97 9.62
C SER A 238 23.98 7.03 10.04
N SER A 239 24.52 6.23 9.10
CA SER A 239 25.56 5.21 9.38
C SER A 239 25.15 4.21 10.46
N LYS A 240 23.85 3.92 10.58
CA LYS A 240 23.27 2.95 11.54
C LYS A 240 23.05 1.56 10.93
N LEU A 241 23.06 1.45 9.60
CA LEU A 241 22.81 0.18 8.91
C LEU A 241 23.86 -0.90 9.27
N ASN A 242 25.09 -0.51 9.57
CA ASN A 242 26.18 -1.41 9.94
C ASN A 242 26.02 -2.07 11.32
N THR A 243 25.16 -1.55 12.20
CA THR A 243 24.87 -2.12 13.53
C THR A 243 23.41 -2.54 13.69
N THR A 244 22.63 -2.53 12.60
CA THR A 244 21.20 -2.88 12.62
C THR A 244 20.96 -4.23 11.94
N LEU A 245 20.29 -5.14 12.66
CA LEU A 245 19.66 -6.32 12.10
C LEU A 245 18.26 -5.96 11.61
N ILE A 246 17.98 -6.21 10.34
CA ILE A 246 16.68 -6.03 9.71
C ILE A 246 16.08 -7.41 9.46
N VAL A 247 14.83 -7.60 9.90
CA VAL A 247 14.02 -8.79 9.60
C VAL A 247 12.85 -8.34 8.74
N LEU A 248 12.88 -8.63 7.44
CA LEU A 248 11.73 -8.42 6.54
C LEU A 248 10.89 -9.70 6.53
N ILE A 249 9.60 -9.57 6.85
CA ILE A 249 8.70 -10.70 7.02
C ILE A 249 7.26 -10.32 6.65
N ALA A 250 6.39 -11.31 6.51
CA ALA A 250 4.94 -11.15 6.52
C ALA A 250 4.32 -12.04 7.60
N ASP A 251 3.12 -11.68 8.06
CA ASP A 251 2.34 -12.47 9.01
C ASP A 251 1.61 -13.64 8.33
N HIS A 252 1.01 -13.40 7.18
CA HIS A 252 0.38 -14.39 6.31
C HIS A 252 0.48 -13.97 4.85
N GLY A 253 0.00 -14.83 3.94
CA GLY A 253 -0.31 -14.49 2.56
C GLY A 253 -1.80 -14.27 2.33
N GLN A 254 -2.19 -14.25 1.06
CA GLN A 254 -3.56 -14.13 0.58
C GLN A 254 -3.78 -15.06 -0.62
N THR A 255 -4.98 -15.65 -0.75
CA THR A 255 -5.37 -16.38 -1.96
C THR A 255 -6.69 -15.83 -2.53
N ASN A 256 -6.82 -15.88 -3.86
CA ASN A 256 -8.07 -15.55 -4.53
C ASN A 256 -9.09 -16.68 -4.42
N ARG A 257 -10.30 -16.36 -3.96
CA ARG A 257 -11.38 -17.33 -3.70
C ARG A 257 -12.72 -16.78 -4.16
N TRP A 258 -13.56 -17.63 -4.74
CA TRP A 258 -14.80 -17.22 -5.41
C TRP A 258 -16.00 -18.14 -5.15
N LYS A 259 -15.86 -19.15 -4.27
CA LYS A 259 -16.95 -20.06 -3.92
C LYS A 259 -17.16 -20.07 -2.41
N ASP A 260 -18.35 -19.71 -1.93
CA ASP A 260 -18.66 -19.85 -0.50
C ASP A 260 -18.90 -21.34 -0.17
N ALA A 261 -18.28 -21.83 0.90
CA ALA A 261 -18.43 -23.19 1.38
C ALA A 261 -19.77 -23.34 2.13
N PRO A 262 -20.70 -24.23 1.72
CA PRO A 262 -21.99 -24.38 2.38
C PRO A 262 -21.88 -25.24 3.65
N LEU A 263 -20.99 -24.88 4.60
CA LEU A 263 -20.62 -25.68 5.78
C LEU A 263 -21.85 -26.15 6.59
N ARG A 264 -22.77 -25.22 6.87
CA ARG A 264 -24.04 -25.52 7.54
C ARG A 264 -24.84 -26.61 6.83
N ARG A 265 -24.98 -26.50 5.50
CA ARG A 265 -25.76 -27.45 4.71
C ARG A 265 -25.13 -28.84 4.73
N VAL A 266 -23.80 -28.92 4.61
CA VAL A 266 -23.05 -30.19 4.65
C VAL A 266 -23.35 -30.96 5.94
N LEU A 267 -23.36 -30.28 7.10
CA LEU A 267 -23.67 -30.91 8.38
C LEU A 267 -25.18 -31.17 8.56
N GLU A 268 -26.06 -30.25 8.15
CA GLU A 268 -27.51 -30.39 8.31
C GLU A 268 -28.10 -31.52 7.44
N GLU A 269 -27.52 -31.82 6.27
CA GLU A 269 -27.91 -32.96 5.42
C GLU A 269 -27.70 -34.32 6.12
N ARG A 270 -26.80 -34.38 7.12
CA ARG A 270 -26.56 -35.54 8.00
C ARG A 270 -27.30 -35.42 9.34
N GLY A 271 -28.17 -34.41 9.51
CA GLY A 271 -28.88 -34.15 10.77
C GLY A 271 -28.02 -33.57 11.89
N ILE A 272 -26.80 -33.10 11.59
CA ILE A 272 -25.85 -32.57 12.57
C ILE A 272 -26.07 -31.07 12.73
N LYS A 273 -26.23 -30.63 13.99
CA LYS A 273 -26.39 -29.21 14.33
C LYS A 273 -25.10 -28.64 14.88
N ALA A 274 -24.66 -27.52 14.29
CA ALA A 274 -23.46 -26.81 14.72
C ALA A 274 -23.64 -25.28 14.70
N THR A 275 -22.81 -24.62 15.50
CA THR A 275 -22.53 -23.19 15.41
C THR A 275 -21.16 -22.99 14.76
N PHE A 276 -21.01 -21.93 13.97
CA PHE A 276 -19.81 -21.66 13.19
C PHE A 276 -19.24 -20.30 13.56
N TYR A 277 -17.93 -20.24 13.78
CA TYR A 277 -17.16 -19.01 13.66
C TYR A 277 -16.27 -19.14 12.43
N THR A 278 -16.31 -18.14 11.56
CA THR A 278 -15.65 -18.14 10.26
C THR A 278 -14.90 -16.83 10.09
N ASP A 279 -13.70 -16.90 9.51
CA ASP A 279 -12.87 -15.74 9.19
C ASP A 279 -12.05 -16.11 7.95
N GLY A 280 -12.38 -15.47 6.84
CA GLY A 280 -11.77 -15.71 5.54
C GLY A 280 -11.83 -17.16 5.03
N SER A 281 -10.73 -17.90 5.10
CA SER A 281 -10.59 -19.27 4.58
C SER A 281 -10.60 -20.37 5.65
N MET A 282 -10.92 -20.05 6.91
CA MET A 282 -11.01 -21.04 8.00
C MET A 282 -12.38 -21.01 8.70
N ALA A 283 -12.68 -22.09 9.44
CA ALA A 283 -13.79 -22.10 10.38
C ALA A 283 -13.49 -22.89 11.67
N HIS A 284 -13.97 -22.37 12.79
CA HIS A 284 -14.21 -23.14 14.00
C HIS A 284 -15.66 -23.60 14.03
N ILE A 285 -15.88 -24.91 14.24
CA ILE A 285 -17.19 -25.55 14.26
C ILE A 285 -17.44 -26.06 15.68
N TYR A 286 -18.55 -25.64 16.27
CA TYR A 286 -18.99 -25.99 17.61
C TYR A 286 -20.21 -26.89 17.50
N LEU A 287 -20.05 -28.17 17.78
CA LEU A 287 -21.12 -29.16 17.68
C LEU A 287 -22.12 -28.97 18.83
N ARG A 288 -23.41 -29.12 18.54
CA ARG A 288 -24.44 -29.16 19.59
C ARG A 288 -24.42 -30.47 20.36
N ASP A 289 -24.11 -31.57 19.67
CA ASP A 289 -23.87 -32.88 20.27
C ASP A 289 -22.48 -33.37 19.88
N ARG A 290 -21.60 -33.51 20.87
CA ARG A 290 -20.23 -34.00 20.66
C ARG A 290 -20.18 -35.48 20.29
N GLY A 291 -21.25 -36.25 20.54
CA GLY A 291 -21.36 -37.64 20.08
C GLY A 291 -21.40 -37.78 18.56
N GLN A 292 -21.66 -36.69 17.82
CA GLN A 292 -21.67 -36.66 16.35
C GLN A 292 -20.33 -36.21 15.73
N LEU A 293 -19.23 -36.18 16.50
CA LEU A 293 -17.94 -35.68 16.01
C LEU A 293 -17.44 -36.48 14.80
N GLU A 294 -17.42 -37.81 14.87
CA GLU A 294 -16.94 -38.67 13.80
C GLU A 294 -17.77 -38.49 12.51
N GLU A 295 -19.10 -38.48 12.64
CA GLU A 295 -20.03 -38.26 11.51
C GLU A 295 -19.88 -36.85 10.91
N ALA A 296 -19.60 -35.83 11.74
CA ALA A 296 -19.36 -34.48 11.27
C ALA A 296 -18.06 -34.38 10.47
N VAL A 297 -16.99 -35.03 10.93
CA VAL A 297 -15.71 -35.08 10.21
C VAL A 297 -15.87 -35.79 8.88
N GLU A 298 -16.50 -36.96 8.86
CA GLU A 298 -16.77 -37.72 7.63
C GLU A 298 -17.52 -36.86 6.59
N ALA A 299 -18.59 -36.16 7.02
CA ALA A 299 -19.35 -35.27 6.13
C ALA A 299 -18.51 -34.12 5.56
N LEU A 300 -17.59 -33.55 6.35
CA LEU A 300 -16.70 -32.48 5.92
C LEU A 300 -15.66 -33.03 4.93
N GLU A 301 -15.04 -34.16 5.21
CA GLU A 301 -14.06 -34.82 4.34
C GLU A 301 -14.66 -35.17 2.97
N GLU A 302 -15.83 -35.82 2.96
CA GLU A 302 -16.55 -36.20 1.73
C GLU A 302 -16.89 -35.00 0.83
N SER A 303 -17.10 -33.82 1.43
CA SER A 303 -17.39 -32.60 0.67
C SER A 303 -16.23 -32.17 -0.23
N GLY A 304 -15.00 -32.59 0.10
CA GLY A 304 -13.78 -32.27 -0.64
C GLY A 304 -13.44 -30.78 -0.68
N MET A 305 -13.83 -30.00 0.33
CA MET A 305 -13.61 -28.54 0.39
C MET A 305 -12.41 -28.12 1.24
N PHE A 306 -11.81 -29.04 1.98
CA PHE A 306 -10.81 -28.74 3.00
C PHE A 306 -9.43 -29.23 2.58
N ASP A 307 -8.39 -28.48 2.94
CA ASP A 307 -6.97 -28.90 2.89
C ASP A 307 -6.42 -29.20 4.29
N GLY A 308 -7.21 -29.01 5.33
CA GLY A 308 -6.93 -29.49 6.68
C GLY A 308 -8.18 -29.50 7.56
N ILE A 309 -8.30 -30.53 8.39
CA ILE A 309 -9.34 -30.70 9.41
C ILE A 309 -8.60 -31.18 10.67
N TRP A 310 -8.83 -30.52 11.79
CA TRP A 310 -8.23 -30.87 13.08
C TRP A 310 -9.32 -31.00 14.13
N VAL A 311 -9.27 -32.08 14.90
CA VAL A 311 -10.26 -32.38 15.95
C VAL A 311 -9.61 -32.77 17.27
N GLY A 312 -10.28 -32.47 18.37
CA GLY A 312 -9.85 -32.89 19.70
C GLY A 312 -8.40 -32.50 20.02
N ASP A 313 -7.57 -33.50 20.31
CA ASP A 313 -6.16 -33.29 20.70
C ASP A 313 -5.26 -32.84 19.52
N GLU A 314 -5.66 -33.07 18.27
CA GLU A 314 -4.91 -32.61 17.08
C GLU A 314 -4.81 -31.08 17.03
N LEU A 315 -5.77 -30.37 17.63
CA LEU A 315 -5.72 -28.91 17.77
C LEU A 315 -4.45 -28.46 18.51
N LYS A 316 -3.87 -29.30 19.37
CA LYS A 316 -2.63 -28.98 20.08
C LYS A 316 -1.44 -28.86 19.12
N GLU A 317 -1.40 -29.63 18.05
CA GLU A 317 -0.30 -29.64 17.08
C GLU A 317 -0.17 -28.32 16.33
N ILE A 318 -1.31 -27.67 16.08
CA ILE A 318 -1.39 -26.35 15.43
C ILE A 318 -1.57 -25.22 16.45
N GLY A 319 -1.47 -25.52 17.75
CA GLY A 319 -1.58 -24.52 18.81
C GLY A 319 -2.98 -23.93 18.99
N LEU A 320 -4.03 -24.60 18.54
CA LEU A 320 -5.42 -24.17 18.68
C LEU A 320 -6.17 -24.92 19.78
N ASN A 321 -5.50 -25.59 20.71
CA ASN A 321 -6.14 -26.15 21.90
C ASN A 321 -6.40 -25.06 22.96
N THR A 322 -7.31 -24.12 22.66
CA THR A 322 -7.69 -23.02 23.55
C THR A 322 -9.11 -23.23 24.11
N PRO A 323 -9.49 -22.58 25.22
CA PRO A 323 -10.87 -22.61 25.72
C PRO A 323 -11.91 -22.06 24.73
N TYR A 324 -11.46 -21.31 23.71
CA TYR A 324 -12.31 -20.64 22.72
C TYR A 324 -12.34 -21.36 21.39
N SER A 325 -11.74 -22.53 21.28
CA SER A 325 -11.67 -23.27 20.02
C SER A 325 -12.94 -24.09 19.80
N GLY A 326 -13.34 -24.20 18.53
CA GLY A 326 -14.35 -25.17 18.09
C GLY A 326 -13.96 -26.62 18.40
N ASP A 327 -14.95 -27.51 18.40
CA ASP A 327 -14.71 -28.95 18.48
C ASP A 327 -13.97 -29.46 17.24
N ILE A 328 -14.17 -28.77 16.11
CA ILE A 328 -13.45 -28.97 14.84
C ILE A 328 -12.89 -27.61 14.38
N PHE A 329 -11.64 -27.59 13.94
CA PHE A 329 -11.08 -26.49 13.16
C PHE A 329 -10.84 -26.97 11.73
N VAL A 330 -11.19 -26.15 10.75
CA VAL A 330 -11.01 -26.48 9.34
C VAL A 330 -10.32 -25.37 8.57
N SER A 331 -9.43 -25.77 7.67
CA SER A 331 -8.85 -24.94 6.62
C SER A 331 -9.50 -25.31 5.28
N LEU A 332 -10.03 -24.31 4.58
CA LEU A 332 -10.61 -24.49 3.26
C LEU A 332 -9.52 -24.42 2.19
N ARG A 333 -9.61 -25.29 1.18
CA ARG A 333 -8.76 -25.20 -0.02
C ARG A 333 -9.36 -24.26 -1.08
N PRO A 334 -8.57 -23.58 -1.91
CA PRO A 334 -9.11 -22.84 -3.05
C PRO A 334 -9.96 -23.74 -3.96
N PRO A 335 -11.09 -23.26 -4.51
CA PRO A 335 -11.54 -21.87 -4.52
C PRO A 335 -12.50 -21.50 -3.38
N TYR A 336 -12.59 -22.33 -2.33
CA TYR A 336 -13.60 -22.21 -1.27
C TYR A 336 -13.23 -21.20 -0.19
N ARG A 337 -14.16 -20.32 0.19
CA ARG A 337 -14.02 -19.43 1.36
C ARG A 337 -15.15 -19.67 2.36
N ALA A 338 -14.93 -19.33 3.61
CA ALA A 338 -15.93 -19.48 4.64
C ALA A 338 -17.00 -18.38 4.49
N PRO A 339 -18.30 -18.71 4.54
CA PRO A 339 -19.36 -17.71 4.49
C PRO A 339 -19.47 -16.98 5.83
N VAL A 340 -20.13 -15.82 5.85
CA VAL A 340 -20.38 -15.07 7.07
C VAL A 340 -21.72 -15.49 7.67
N TYR A 341 -21.71 -15.92 8.94
CA TYR A 341 -22.91 -16.30 9.68
C TYR A 341 -23.42 -15.18 10.58
N VAL A 342 -24.70 -14.80 10.42
CA VAL A 342 -25.41 -13.87 11.31
C VAL A 342 -26.70 -14.55 11.77
N GLY A 343 -26.63 -15.28 12.88
CA GLY A 343 -27.72 -16.13 13.35
C GLY A 343 -28.07 -17.20 12.29
N PRO A 344 -29.34 -17.29 11.83
CA PRO A 344 -29.72 -18.23 10.77
C PRO A 344 -29.33 -17.75 9.36
N LEU A 345 -28.94 -16.48 9.20
CA LEU A 345 -28.60 -15.91 7.90
C LEU A 345 -27.16 -16.25 7.53
N VAL A 346 -26.96 -16.54 6.24
CA VAL A 346 -25.67 -16.84 5.64
C VAL A 346 -25.42 -15.82 4.53
N PHE A 347 -24.32 -15.07 4.65
CA PHE A 347 -23.91 -14.08 3.66
C PHE A 347 -22.63 -14.51 2.97
N SER A 348 -22.49 -14.12 1.71
CA SER A 348 -21.22 -14.24 0.99
C SER A 348 -20.21 -13.26 1.58
N TYR A 349 -18.95 -13.67 1.72
CA TYR A 349 -17.87 -12.75 2.12
C TYR A 349 -17.66 -11.63 1.07
N GLY A 350 -17.97 -11.91 -0.21
CA GLY A 350 -18.04 -10.90 -1.27
C GLY A 350 -16.69 -10.34 -1.75
N LYS A 351 -15.58 -10.67 -1.09
CA LYS A 351 -14.23 -10.24 -1.47
C LYS A 351 -13.45 -11.35 -2.20
N PRO A 352 -12.67 -11.01 -3.25
CA PRO A 352 -11.87 -11.98 -3.99
C PRO A 352 -10.67 -12.50 -3.18
N GLY A 353 -9.91 -11.64 -2.49
CA GLY A 353 -8.78 -12.06 -1.67
C GLY A 353 -9.21 -12.44 -0.26
N THR A 354 -8.67 -13.54 0.25
CA THR A 354 -8.91 -13.98 1.63
C THR A 354 -7.77 -14.84 2.17
N HIS A 355 -7.74 -14.97 3.49
CA HIS A 355 -6.71 -15.66 4.26
C HIS A 355 -7.33 -16.31 5.52
N GLY A 356 -6.55 -17.13 6.22
CA GLY A 356 -6.93 -17.80 7.46
C GLY A 356 -6.56 -19.28 7.50
N GLY A 357 -6.37 -19.90 6.34
CA GLY A 357 -6.09 -21.32 6.17
C GLY A 357 -4.66 -21.63 5.72
N LEU A 358 -4.40 -22.90 5.41
CA LEU A 358 -3.07 -23.43 5.09
C LEU A 358 -2.43 -22.79 3.87
N ALA A 359 -3.20 -22.54 2.81
CA ALA A 359 -2.70 -21.95 1.58
C ALA A 359 -2.05 -20.56 1.81
N GLU A 360 -2.53 -19.84 2.82
CA GLU A 360 -2.06 -18.50 3.16
C GLU A 360 -0.97 -18.49 4.23
N THR A 361 -0.40 -19.65 4.59
CA THR A 361 0.72 -19.71 5.54
C THR A 361 2.07 -19.38 4.91
N PHE A 362 2.22 -19.41 3.59
CA PHE A 362 3.51 -19.17 2.93
C PHE A 362 3.88 -17.68 2.88
N ILE A 363 4.93 -17.32 3.62
CA ILE A 363 5.39 -15.95 3.81
C ILE A 363 6.87 -15.81 3.40
N PRO A 364 7.31 -14.63 2.97
CA PRO A 364 8.73 -14.34 2.86
C PRO A 364 9.31 -14.13 4.26
N LEU A 365 10.54 -14.59 4.47
CA LEU A 365 11.34 -14.26 5.63
C LEU A 365 12.77 -13.96 5.18
N VAL A 366 13.27 -12.78 5.52
CA VAL A 366 14.61 -12.32 5.14
C VAL A 366 15.27 -11.67 6.34
N PHE A 367 16.43 -12.17 6.72
CA PHE A 367 17.33 -11.51 7.66
C PHE A 367 18.42 -10.79 6.90
N PHE A 368 18.68 -9.54 7.24
CA PHE A 368 19.73 -8.72 6.64
C PHE A 368 20.41 -7.92 7.74
N GLY A 369 21.74 -7.87 7.76
CA GLY A 369 22.45 -7.11 8.78
C GLY A 369 23.91 -7.55 8.91
N PRO A 370 24.64 -7.00 9.88
CA PRO A 370 26.01 -7.41 10.13
C PRO A 370 26.06 -8.91 10.51
N HIS A 371 27.03 -9.64 9.94
CA HIS A 371 27.29 -11.07 10.21
C HIS A 371 26.16 -12.05 9.84
N VAL A 372 25.17 -11.60 9.05
CA VAL A 372 24.14 -12.48 8.48
C VAL A 372 24.67 -13.06 7.16
N LYS A 373 24.60 -14.39 7.00
CA LYS A 373 24.98 -15.08 5.76
C LYS A 373 24.11 -14.65 4.59
N GLU A 374 24.74 -14.27 3.48
CA GLU A 374 24.03 -14.01 2.23
C GLU A 374 23.60 -15.33 1.59
N GLY A 375 22.34 -15.44 1.16
CA GLY A 375 21.88 -16.59 0.39
C GLY A 375 20.39 -16.86 0.47
N VAL A 376 19.91 -17.70 -0.46
CA VAL A 376 18.54 -18.23 -0.45
C VAL A 376 18.58 -19.65 0.13
N PHE A 377 17.92 -19.82 1.27
CA PHE A 377 17.86 -21.06 2.04
C PHE A 377 16.49 -21.70 1.86
N HIS A 378 16.42 -22.82 1.14
CA HIS A 378 15.17 -23.57 0.93
C HIS A 378 14.78 -24.46 2.12
N LEU A 379 15.28 -24.16 3.32
CA LEU A 379 14.98 -24.87 4.56
C LEU A 379 13.59 -24.47 5.08
N ASN A 380 12.95 -25.36 5.83
CA ASN A 380 11.72 -25.05 6.54
C ASN A 380 12.01 -24.08 7.70
N ALA A 381 11.59 -22.83 7.52
CA ALA A 381 11.56 -21.78 8.53
C ALA A 381 10.12 -21.42 8.89
N SER A 382 9.92 -20.85 10.06
CA SER A 382 8.63 -20.33 10.52
C SER A 382 8.79 -18.93 11.08
N LEU A 383 7.70 -18.14 11.11
CA LEU A 383 7.69 -16.89 11.88
C LEU A 383 8.00 -17.11 13.37
N LEU A 384 7.77 -18.32 13.89
CA LEU A 384 8.13 -18.68 15.27
C LEU A 384 9.64 -18.61 15.50
N ASP A 385 10.42 -18.82 14.45
CA ASP A 385 11.89 -18.86 14.49
C ASP A 385 12.51 -17.45 14.59
N VAL A 386 11.72 -16.38 14.43
CA VAL A 386 12.19 -14.98 14.42
C VAL A 386 12.80 -14.59 15.77
N VAL A 387 12.05 -14.73 16.85
CA VAL A 387 12.50 -14.37 18.22
C VAL A 387 13.74 -15.16 18.66
N PRO A 388 13.78 -16.52 18.60
CA PRO A 388 14.98 -17.25 18.99
C PRO A 388 16.18 -16.90 18.14
N THR A 389 15.98 -16.65 16.84
CA THR A 389 17.08 -16.25 15.94
C THR A 389 17.60 -14.84 16.27
N ILE A 390 16.72 -13.85 16.49
CA ILE A 390 17.13 -12.51 16.94
C ILE A 390 17.91 -12.60 18.24
N SER A 391 17.37 -13.30 19.23
CA SER A 391 17.98 -13.41 20.56
C SER A 391 19.35 -14.06 20.50
N ASN A 392 19.52 -15.10 19.68
CA ASN A 392 20.82 -15.74 19.45
C ASN A 392 21.83 -14.81 18.76
N LEU A 393 21.38 -13.93 17.85
CA LEU A 393 22.24 -13.01 17.11
C LEU A 393 22.66 -11.78 17.92
N THR A 394 21.78 -11.26 18.77
CA THR A 394 21.99 -9.98 19.46
C THR A 394 22.35 -10.14 20.93
N GLY A 395 22.03 -11.30 21.52
CA GLY A 395 22.06 -11.51 22.96
C GLY A 395 20.88 -10.88 23.69
N TYR A 396 19.86 -10.37 22.98
CA TYR A 396 18.62 -9.91 23.62
C TYR A 396 17.91 -11.08 24.30
N PRO A 397 17.24 -10.85 25.44
CA PRO A 397 16.47 -11.88 26.11
C PRO A 397 15.29 -12.33 25.25
N ALA A 398 14.92 -13.59 25.41
CA ALA A 398 13.75 -14.17 24.78
C ALA A 398 12.74 -14.63 25.83
N PRO A 399 11.45 -14.71 25.48
CA PRO A 399 10.49 -15.49 26.26
C PRO A 399 10.97 -16.94 26.48
N LEU A 400 10.60 -17.55 27.60
CA LEU A 400 11.01 -18.92 27.95
C LEU A 400 10.22 -19.97 27.15
N ASP A 401 10.76 -21.18 26.96
CA ASP A 401 10.05 -22.31 26.33
C ASP A 401 9.45 -22.00 24.95
N LEU A 402 10.24 -21.38 24.07
CA LEU A 402 9.85 -21.01 22.70
C LEU A 402 9.44 -22.24 21.87
N ASP A 403 8.46 -22.05 20.97
CA ASP A 403 8.08 -23.08 19.97
C ASP A 403 8.95 -23.02 18.72
N GLY A 404 9.51 -21.84 18.42
CA GLY A 404 10.46 -21.64 17.33
C GLY A 404 11.87 -22.14 17.65
N LYS A 405 12.70 -22.25 16.62
CA LYS A 405 14.10 -22.65 16.71
C LYS A 405 15.03 -21.56 16.17
N VAL A 406 16.29 -21.61 16.58
CA VAL A 406 17.33 -20.73 16.02
C VAL A 406 17.64 -21.16 14.58
N LEU A 407 17.58 -20.21 13.64
CA LEU A 407 18.04 -20.44 12.27
C LEU A 407 19.55 -20.23 12.18
N SER A 408 20.27 -21.17 11.57
CA SER A 408 21.74 -21.13 11.44
C SER A 408 22.21 -20.18 10.34
N ILE A 409 21.96 -18.89 10.52
CA ILE A 409 22.27 -17.82 9.56
C ILE A 409 23.40 -16.89 10.00
N TYR A 410 23.93 -17.11 11.20
CA TYR A 410 25.08 -16.36 11.71
C TYR A 410 26.40 -16.96 11.22
N ASP A 411 27.39 -16.10 11.00
CA ASP A 411 28.76 -16.49 10.70
C ASP A 411 29.74 -15.62 11.48
N GLU A 412 30.51 -16.27 12.36
CA GLU A 412 31.52 -15.62 13.22
C GLU A 412 32.80 -15.24 12.47
N SER A 413 32.98 -15.66 11.21
CA SER A 413 34.17 -15.34 10.45
C SER A 413 34.21 -13.87 10.00
N GLU A 414 35.38 -13.24 10.09
CA GLU A 414 35.60 -11.87 9.59
C GLU A 414 35.51 -11.76 8.05
N GLU A 415 35.45 -12.89 7.34
CA GLU A 415 35.38 -12.97 5.88
C GLU A 415 33.95 -12.79 5.32
N VAL A 416 32.94 -12.79 6.19
CA VAL A 416 31.53 -12.66 5.78
C VAL A 416 31.24 -11.25 5.28
N PRO A 417 30.45 -11.09 4.20
CA PRO A 417 30.10 -9.77 3.69
C PRO A 417 29.40 -8.94 4.77
N SER A 418 30.10 -7.93 5.30
CA SER A 418 29.47 -6.80 6.00
C SER A 418 28.43 -6.14 5.09
N VAL A 419 27.57 -5.25 5.58
CA VAL A 419 26.60 -4.47 4.76
C VAL A 419 27.22 -3.60 3.63
N LYS A 420 28.54 -3.67 3.40
CA LYS A 420 29.29 -2.95 2.36
C LYS A 420 28.80 -3.19 0.92
N PRO A 421 28.46 -4.42 0.46
CA PRO A 421 27.92 -4.63 -0.89
C PRO A 421 26.62 -3.83 -1.11
N TYR A 422 25.69 -3.90 -0.15
CA TYR A 422 24.48 -3.09 -0.16
C TYR A 422 24.80 -1.59 -0.23
N LEU A 423 25.70 -1.08 0.63
CA LEU A 423 26.09 0.34 0.64
C LEU A 423 26.72 0.78 -0.70
N ALA A 424 27.51 -0.09 -1.34
CA ALA A 424 28.09 0.18 -2.64
C ALA A 424 27.02 0.27 -3.73
N GLU A 425 26.02 -0.63 -3.73
CA GLU A 425 24.90 -0.55 -4.66
C GLU A 425 24.03 0.69 -4.41
N TRP A 426 23.71 0.98 -3.15
CA TRP A 426 22.96 2.19 -2.77
C TRP A 426 23.68 3.46 -3.25
N ARG A 427 25.00 3.58 -3.04
CA ARG A 427 25.79 4.73 -3.51
C ARG A 427 25.74 4.84 -5.03
N LYS A 428 25.90 3.73 -5.76
CA LYS A 428 25.77 3.71 -7.23
C LYS A 428 24.40 4.23 -7.65
N ARG A 429 23.31 3.73 -7.05
CA ARG A 429 21.94 4.18 -7.33
C ARG A 429 21.76 5.67 -7.05
N LYS A 430 22.22 6.17 -5.90
CA LYS A 430 22.13 7.59 -5.54
C LYS A 430 22.90 8.48 -6.52
N THR A 431 24.04 8.03 -7.04
CA THR A 431 24.79 8.74 -8.07
C THR A 431 24.21 8.59 -9.48
N SER A 432 23.48 7.49 -9.75
CA SER A 432 22.87 7.19 -11.04
C SER A 432 21.44 7.68 -11.18
N LEU A 433 20.80 8.17 -10.10
CA LEU A 433 19.60 8.97 -10.22
C LEU A 433 19.96 10.14 -11.12
N PRO A 434 19.43 10.21 -12.36
CA PRO A 434 19.56 11.42 -13.12
C PRO A 434 18.91 12.50 -12.25
N LEU A 435 19.52 13.68 -12.15
CA LEU A 435 18.82 14.90 -11.72
C LEU A 435 17.44 14.85 -12.38
N GLY A 436 16.43 14.46 -11.61
CA GLY A 436 15.16 14.05 -12.18
C GLY A 436 14.62 15.21 -13.01
N LEU A 437 13.96 14.92 -14.12
CA LEU A 437 13.26 15.95 -14.88
C LEU A 437 12.31 16.77 -13.98
N SER A 438 11.89 16.23 -12.83
CA SER A 438 11.22 16.94 -11.71
C SER A 438 12.10 18.03 -11.08
N SER A 439 13.36 17.74 -10.76
CA SER A 439 14.31 18.72 -10.22
C SER A 439 14.68 19.80 -11.25
N LEU A 440 14.76 19.47 -12.54
CA LEU A 440 14.97 20.48 -13.60
C LEU A 440 13.72 21.33 -13.84
N SER A 441 12.52 20.75 -13.79
CA SER A 441 11.26 21.49 -13.91
C SER A 441 10.96 22.35 -12.68
N VAL A 442 11.33 21.92 -11.47
CA VAL A 442 11.28 22.74 -10.25
C VAL A 442 12.34 23.84 -10.26
N LEU A 443 13.52 23.61 -10.82
CA LEU A 443 14.54 24.65 -11.01
C LEU A 443 14.11 25.67 -12.07
N ILE A 444 13.46 25.23 -13.16
CA ILE A 444 12.91 26.10 -14.22
C ILE A 444 11.70 26.90 -13.71
N LEU A 445 10.81 26.28 -12.92
CA LEU A 445 9.71 26.97 -12.25
C LEU A 445 10.23 27.95 -11.18
N GLY A 446 11.23 27.56 -10.38
CA GLY A 446 11.87 28.43 -9.40
C GLY A 446 12.59 29.63 -10.02
N LEU A 447 13.13 29.48 -11.24
CA LEU A 447 13.69 30.59 -12.04
C LEU A 447 12.60 31.45 -12.68
N ALA A 448 11.45 30.88 -13.06
CA ALA A 448 10.29 31.60 -13.58
C ALA A 448 9.53 32.39 -12.49
N PHE A 449 9.59 31.94 -11.23
CA PHE A 449 8.86 32.51 -10.09
C PHE A 449 9.72 33.29 -9.09
N ARG A 450 10.98 33.65 -9.41
CA ARG A 450 11.71 34.62 -8.56
C ARG A 450 10.94 35.95 -8.55
N PRO A 451 10.43 36.42 -7.40
CA PRO A 451 9.68 37.66 -7.32
C PRO A 451 10.67 38.84 -7.32
N ARG A 452 11.19 39.18 -8.49
CA ARG A 452 11.79 40.50 -8.73
C ARG A 452 10.77 41.35 -9.47
N LYS A 453 9.97 42.12 -8.70
CA LYS A 453 9.15 43.30 -9.07
C LYS A 453 9.09 43.65 -10.59
N ARG A 454 8.64 42.74 -11.45
CA ARG A 454 8.41 42.98 -12.87
C ARG A 454 7.21 42.16 -13.31
N LYS A 455 6.28 42.82 -13.99
CA LYS A 455 5.06 42.24 -14.58
C LYS A 455 5.43 40.97 -15.36
N VAL A 456 4.86 39.83 -14.99
CA VAL A 456 4.96 38.60 -15.77
C VAL A 456 4.21 38.83 -17.09
N SER A 457 4.91 38.80 -18.23
CA SER A 457 4.26 38.92 -19.54
C SER A 457 3.65 37.58 -19.96
N LEU A 458 2.54 37.61 -20.70
CA LEU A 458 1.86 36.41 -21.23
C LEU A 458 2.79 35.46 -22.02
N SER A 459 3.90 35.97 -22.56
CA SER A 459 4.93 35.18 -23.23
C SER A 459 5.66 34.18 -22.33
N SER A 460 5.85 34.49 -21.04
CA SER A 460 6.53 33.61 -20.07
C SER A 460 5.64 32.41 -19.70
N LEU A 461 4.34 32.66 -19.56
CA LEU A 461 3.32 31.63 -19.32
C LEU A 461 3.17 30.69 -20.53
N GLY A 462 3.22 31.26 -21.74
CA GLY A 462 3.17 30.50 -22.99
C GLY A 462 4.37 29.59 -23.20
N LEU A 463 5.57 30.00 -22.75
CA LEU A 463 6.77 29.16 -22.81
C LEU A 463 6.68 27.98 -21.82
N GLY A 464 6.18 28.21 -20.61
CA GLY A 464 5.97 27.16 -19.62
C GLY A 464 4.97 26.09 -20.09
N LEU A 465 3.86 26.51 -20.69
CA LEU A 465 2.84 25.59 -21.22
C LEU A 465 3.28 24.84 -22.49
N LEU A 466 4.11 25.46 -23.33
CA LEU A 466 4.73 24.79 -24.48
C LEU A 466 5.71 23.70 -24.01
N ILE A 467 6.48 23.96 -22.95
CA ILE A 467 7.39 22.97 -22.34
C ILE A 467 6.58 21.82 -21.73
N CYS A 468 5.48 22.10 -21.01
CA CYS A 468 4.58 21.07 -20.50
C CYS A 468 3.98 20.21 -21.62
N SER A 469 3.57 20.82 -22.74
CA SER A 469 3.00 20.10 -23.88
C SER A 469 4.04 19.20 -24.58
N LEU A 470 5.29 19.66 -24.69
CA LEU A 470 6.39 18.87 -25.23
C LEU A 470 6.77 17.72 -24.29
N LEU A 471 6.77 17.93 -22.97
CA LEU A 471 6.97 16.87 -21.97
C LEU A 471 5.84 15.84 -22.01
N LEU A 472 4.58 16.27 -22.08
CA LEU A 472 3.42 15.39 -22.25
C LEU A 472 3.49 14.59 -23.56
N SER A 473 4.00 15.18 -24.65
CA SER A 473 4.20 14.46 -25.91
C SER A 473 5.31 13.39 -25.84
N GLN A 474 6.33 13.60 -25.01
CA GLN A 474 7.38 12.60 -24.79
C GLN A 474 6.90 11.46 -23.88
N VAL A 475 6.11 11.79 -22.85
CA VAL A 475 5.40 10.79 -22.02
C VAL A 475 4.43 9.98 -22.88
N ALA A 476 3.68 10.63 -23.78
CA ALA A 476 2.81 9.96 -24.73
C ALA A 476 3.57 9.00 -25.67
N LYS A 477 4.76 9.40 -26.12
CA LYS A 477 5.62 8.54 -26.96
C LYS A 477 6.12 7.32 -26.19
N LEU A 478 6.56 7.49 -24.94
CA LEU A 478 6.94 6.38 -24.04
C LEU A 478 5.77 5.42 -23.76
N TYR A 479 4.54 5.93 -23.66
CA TYR A 479 3.33 5.11 -23.51
C TYR A 479 2.93 4.37 -24.80
N LEU A 480 3.16 4.96 -25.98
CA LEU A 480 2.81 4.37 -27.28
C LEU A 480 3.81 3.31 -27.77
N ASP A 481 5.09 3.46 -27.39
CA ASP A 481 6.20 2.56 -27.72
C ASP A 481 6.31 1.37 -26.74
N SER A 482 5.49 1.33 -25.68
CA SER A 482 5.40 0.19 -24.76
C SER A 482 4.78 -1.03 -25.46
N PRO A 483 5.48 -2.19 -25.51
CA PRO A 483 5.03 -3.37 -26.26
C PRO A 483 3.89 -4.16 -25.59
N THR A 484 3.45 -3.78 -24.39
CA THR A 484 2.43 -4.51 -23.63
C THR A 484 1.17 -3.66 -23.42
N MET A 485 0.04 -4.14 -23.94
CA MET A 485 -1.37 -3.70 -23.76
C MET A 485 -2.01 -2.83 -24.88
N PRO A 486 -2.90 -3.43 -25.72
CA PRO A 486 -3.74 -2.73 -26.69
C PRO A 486 -4.71 -1.70 -26.08
N GLN A 487 -5.09 -1.86 -24.82
CA GLN A 487 -6.03 -0.98 -24.10
C GLN A 487 -5.45 0.43 -23.86
N ASN A 488 -4.14 0.57 -23.72
CA ASN A 488 -3.47 1.86 -23.54
C ASN A 488 -3.48 2.70 -24.81
N ARG A 489 -3.42 2.06 -25.99
CA ARG A 489 -3.60 2.75 -27.28
C ARG A 489 -5.03 3.22 -27.45
N PHE A 490 -6.02 2.43 -27.03
CA PHE A 490 -7.43 2.82 -27.03
C PHE A 490 -7.69 4.01 -26.11
N LEU A 491 -7.18 3.99 -24.87
CA LEU A 491 -7.31 5.09 -23.93
C LEU A 491 -6.60 6.36 -24.42
N PHE A 492 -5.39 6.23 -24.97
CA PHE A 492 -4.65 7.35 -25.53
C PHE A 492 -5.38 7.99 -26.72
N TRP A 493 -5.80 7.21 -27.73
CA TRP A 493 -6.44 7.76 -28.93
C TRP A 493 -7.87 8.27 -28.70
N ASN A 494 -8.60 7.70 -27.74
CA ASN A 494 -9.99 8.09 -27.48
C ASN A 494 -10.17 9.10 -26.35
N PHE A 495 -9.21 9.22 -25.42
CA PHE A 495 -9.30 10.13 -24.29
C PHE A 495 -8.15 11.14 -24.27
N THR A 496 -6.90 10.70 -24.26
CA THR A 496 -5.75 11.63 -24.07
C THR A 496 -5.46 12.49 -25.30
N PHE A 497 -5.53 11.93 -26.51
CA PHE A 497 -5.22 12.62 -27.77
C PHE A 497 -6.29 13.66 -28.16
N PRO A 498 -7.61 13.36 -28.07
CA PRO A 498 -8.65 14.36 -28.25
C PRO A 498 -8.58 15.46 -27.17
N PHE A 499 -8.21 15.10 -25.94
CA PHE A 499 -8.00 16.05 -24.84
C PHE A 499 -6.79 16.96 -25.09
N LEU A 500 -5.66 16.43 -25.56
CA LEU A 500 -4.50 17.23 -25.99
C LEU A 500 -4.86 18.17 -27.15
N LEU A 501 -5.63 17.71 -28.14
CA LEU A 501 -6.18 18.56 -29.20
C LEU A 501 -7.09 19.65 -28.62
N PHE A 502 -7.97 19.30 -27.67
CA PHE A 502 -8.90 20.23 -27.03
C PHE A 502 -8.18 21.34 -26.24
N PHE A 503 -6.99 21.07 -25.68
CA PHE A 503 -6.18 22.07 -24.97
C PHE A 503 -5.22 22.86 -25.89
N LEU A 504 -4.59 22.21 -26.86
CA LEU A 504 -3.65 22.87 -27.80
C LEU A 504 -4.37 23.77 -28.81
N PHE A 505 -5.59 23.41 -29.25
CA PHE A 505 -6.27 24.08 -30.36
C PHE A 505 -6.83 25.47 -30.00
N PRO A 506 -7.51 25.68 -28.85
CA PRO A 506 -7.93 27.01 -28.40
C PRO A 506 -6.74 27.91 -28.05
N PHE A 507 -5.62 27.33 -27.63
CA PHE A 507 -4.38 28.05 -27.30
C PHE A 507 -3.62 28.50 -28.56
N LEU A 508 -3.62 27.69 -29.62
CA LEU A 508 -3.13 28.09 -30.94
C LEU A 508 -4.06 29.14 -31.59
N LEU A 509 -5.37 29.04 -31.34
CA LEU A 509 -6.37 30.01 -31.76
C LEU A 509 -6.14 31.39 -31.12
N SER A 510 -5.85 31.44 -29.81
CA SER A 510 -5.55 32.67 -29.09
C SER A 510 -4.23 33.32 -29.54
N PHE A 511 -3.21 32.54 -29.90
CA PHE A 511 -1.98 33.05 -30.54
C PHE A 511 -2.22 33.65 -31.93
N SER A 512 -3.19 33.13 -32.69
CA SER A 512 -3.54 33.68 -34.01
C SER A 512 -4.38 34.96 -33.93
N LEU A 513 -5.20 35.09 -32.88
CA LEU A 513 -6.12 36.22 -32.67
C LEU A 513 -5.48 37.40 -31.92
N LEU A 514 -4.45 37.16 -31.09
CA LEU A 514 -3.72 38.20 -30.35
C LEU A 514 -2.63 38.93 -31.18
N GLY A 515 -2.67 38.82 -32.52
CA GLY A 515 -2.00 39.78 -33.39
C GLY A 515 -0.47 39.82 -33.33
N LEU A 516 0.21 38.69 -33.07
CA LEU A 516 1.66 38.60 -33.29
C LEU A 516 1.95 38.56 -34.80
N LYS A 517 2.06 39.75 -35.40
CA LYS A 517 2.62 39.96 -36.75
C LYS A 517 4.06 39.40 -36.78
N GLY A 518 4.22 38.15 -37.21
CA GLY A 518 5.55 37.57 -37.41
C GLY A 518 5.65 36.07 -37.67
N ARG A 519 4.63 35.25 -37.38
CA ARG A 519 4.70 33.79 -37.60
C ARG A 519 3.48 33.19 -38.31
N GLY A 520 2.92 33.91 -39.28
CA GLY A 520 1.74 33.48 -40.05
C GLY A 520 1.95 32.28 -40.99
N GLY A 521 3.18 31.78 -41.16
CA GLY A 521 3.50 30.72 -42.13
C GLY A 521 3.17 29.30 -41.65
N LEU A 522 3.45 28.97 -40.39
CA LEU A 522 3.28 27.62 -39.86
C LEU A 522 1.80 27.26 -39.67
N VAL A 523 1.02 28.22 -39.13
CA VAL A 523 -0.42 28.06 -38.90
C VAL A 523 -1.17 27.91 -40.22
N ARG A 524 -0.84 28.70 -41.25
CA ARG A 524 -1.42 28.56 -42.59
C ARG A 524 -1.07 27.20 -43.24
N ARG A 525 0.13 26.67 -42.98
CA ARG A 525 0.53 25.33 -43.47
C ARG A 525 -0.30 24.22 -42.84
N LEU A 526 -0.49 24.27 -41.52
CA LEU A 526 -1.28 23.28 -40.78
C LEU A 526 -2.76 23.33 -41.17
N ILE A 527 -3.33 24.52 -41.36
CA ILE A 527 -4.72 24.70 -41.84
C ILE A 527 -4.89 24.13 -43.26
N ARG A 528 -3.95 24.37 -44.19
CA ARG A 528 -3.99 23.79 -45.54
C ARG A 528 -3.84 22.27 -45.53
N LEU A 529 -3.02 21.73 -44.63
CA LEU A 529 -2.85 20.28 -44.45
C LEU A 529 -4.14 19.63 -43.95
N GLY A 530 -4.80 20.22 -42.95
CA GLY A 530 -6.10 19.76 -42.45
C GLY A 530 -7.21 19.84 -43.50
N ALA A 531 -7.31 20.96 -44.23
CA ALA A 531 -8.32 21.14 -45.28
C ALA A 531 -8.14 20.16 -46.45
N LYS A 532 -6.88 19.82 -46.80
CA LYS A 532 -6.56 18.83 -47.84
C LYS A 532 -6.93 17.41 -47.41
N HIS A 533 -6.79 17.07 -46.13
CA HIS A 533 -7.16 15.75 -45.60
C HIS A 533 -8.69 15.55 -45.54
N LEU A 534 -9.44 16.65 -45.45
CA LEU A 534 -10.92 16.66 -45.42
C LEU A 534 -11.56 16.87 -46.81
N GLY A 535 -10.78 16.85 -47.89
CA GLY A 535 -11.30 16.91 -49.26
C GLY A 535 -11.84 18.28 -49.72
N MET A 536 -11.60 19.35 -48.95
CA MET A 536 -12.14 20.68 -49.26
C MET A 536 -11.27 21.38 -50.33
N ARG A 537 -11.88 21.92 -51.40
CA ARG A 537 -11.19 22.69 -52.46
C ARG A 537 -11.59 24.17 -52.44
N GLY A 538 -10.60 25.07 -52.39
CA GLY A 538 -10.75 26.53 -52.41
C GLY A 538 -9.83 27.23 -51.40
N ASP A 539 -9.43 28.48 -51.67
CA ASP A 539 -8.65 29.30 -50.73
C ASP A 539 -9.58 29.79 -49.60
N LEU A 540 -9.75 28.95 -48.58
CA LEU A 540 -10.62 29.24 -47.44
C LEU A 540 -9.90 30.12 -46.41
N SER A 541 -10.57 31.17 -45.93
CA SER A 541 -10.06 31.97 -44.82
C SER A 541 -10.07 31.16 -43.51
N PRO A 542 -9.13 31.39 -42.56
CA PRO A 542 -9.06 30.62 -41.31
C PRO A 542 -10.39 30.56 -40.55
N SER A 543 -11.14 31.66 -40.52
CA SER A 543 -12.44 31.75 -39.85
C SER A 543 -13.52 30.84 -40.46
N GLN A 544 -13.50 30.61 -41.77
CA GLN A 544 -14.48 29.76 -42.46
C GLN A 544 -14.24 28.26 -42.26
N VAL A 545 -13.00 27.86 -41.94
CA VAL A 545 -12.65 26.47 -41.61
C VAL A 545 -12.88 26.16 -40.13
N LEU A 546 -12.65 27.15 -39.25
CA LEU A 546 -12.62 26.94 -37.80
C LEU A 546 -14.01 26.83 -37.14
N PHE A 547 -15.03 27.52 -37.67
CA PHE A 547 -16.37 27.52 -37.09
C PHE A 547 -17.16 26.21 -37.31
N PRO A 548 -17.16 25.60 -38.51
CA PRO A 548 -17.83 24.32 -38.73
C PRO A 548 -17.10 23.16 -38.05
N ILE A 549 -15.76 23.22 -37.96
CA ILE A 549 -14.97 22.16 -37.32
C ILE A 549 -15.15 22.18 -35.81
N SER A 550 -15.20 23.34 -35.13
CA SER A 550 -15.38 23.36 -33.67
C SER A 550 -16.76 22.86 -33.26
N VAL A 551 -17.82 23.24 -33.99
CA VAL A 551 -19.19 22.81 -33.68
C VAL A 551 -19.40 21.34 -34.07
N SER A 552 -18.94 20.92 -35.25
CA SER A 552 -19.05 19.51 -35.66
C SER A 552 -18.20 18.59 -34.77
N THR A 553 -17.01 19.02 -34.34
CA THR A 553 -16.15 18.25 -33.43
C THR A 553 -16.75 18.20 -32.03
N MET A 554 -17.37 19.29 -31.54
CA MET A 554 -18.10 19.27 -30.28
C MET A 554 -19.32 18.34 -30.32
N ILE A 555 -20.08 18.35 -31.42
CA ILE A 555 -21.23 17.45 -31.61
C ILE A 555 -20.76 15.99 -31.77
N TYR A 556 -19.65 15.75 -32.47
CA TYR A 556 -19.08 14.41 -32.67
C TYR A 556 -18.52 13.82 -31.36
N ILE A 557 -17.85 14.64 -30.53
CA ILE A 557 -17.41 14.26 -29.19
C ILE A 557 -18.61 14.03 -28.26
N TRP A 558 -19.66 14.84 -28.34
CA TRP A 558 -20.91 14.62 -27.61
C TRP A 558 -21.60 13.30 -28.01
N LEU A 559 -21.64 12.98 -29.31
CA LEU A 559 -22.20 11.74 -29.82
C LEU A 559 -21.35 10.52 -29.43
N LEU A 560 -20.01 10.65 -29.40
CA LEU A 560 -19.10 9.61 -28.92
C LEU A 560 -19.22 9.36 -27.40
N LEU A 561 -19.50 10.40 -26.62
CA LEU A 561 -19.74 10.30 -25.16
C LEU A 561 -21.14 9.79 -24.81
N LEU A 562 -22.09 9.81 -25.76
CA LEU A 562 -23.44 9.25 -25.62
C LEU A 562 -23.57 7.81 -26.15
N LEU A 563 -22.55 7.27 -26.82
CA LEU A 563 -22.54 5.86 -27.22
C LEU A 563 -22.33 4.97 -25.98
N PRO A 564 -23.04 3.84 -25.87
CA PRO A 564 -23.08 3.03 -24.66
C PRO A 564 -21.69 2.46 -24.33
N ILE A 565 -21.14 2.90 -23.22
CA ILE A 565 -19.98 2.32 -22.55
C ILE A 565 -20.34 0.86 -22.18
N PRO A 566 -19.43 -0.12 -22.32
CA PRO A 566 -19.62 -1.43 -21.71
C PRO A 566 -19.74 -1.23 -20.19
N TYR A 567 -20.95 -1.48 -19.67
CA TYR A 567 -21.32 -1.49 -18.25
C TYR A 567 -20.24 -2.11 -17.39
N GLN A 568 -19.41 -1.32 -16.66
CA GLN A 568 -18.74 -1.81 -15.45
C GLN A 568 -17.98 -0.79 -14.58
N LEU A 569 -17.73 0.46 -15.00
CA LEU A 569 -16.77 1.32 -14.26
C LEU A 569 -17.25 2.71 -13.77
N VAL A 570 -18.41 3.23 -14.16
CA VAL A 570 -18.94 4.49 -13.60
C VAL A 570 -20.48 4.47 -13.65
N SER A 571 -21.17 4.87 -12.57
CA SER A 571 -22.64 4.96 -12.62
C SER A 571 -23.05 6.02 -13.66
N PRO A 572 -24.05 5.75 -14.53
CA PRO A 572 -24.52 6.73 -15.52
C PRO A 572 -24.96 8.06 -14.89
N THR A 573 -25.46 8.00 -13.66
CA THR A 573 -25.85 9.15 -12.86
C THR A 573 -24.67 10.05 -12.50
N PHE A 574 -23.51 9.50 -12.14
CA PHE A 574 -22.34 10.29 -11.75
C PHE A 574 -21.82 11.15 -12.92
N SER A 575 -21.70 10.55 -14.11
CA SER A 575 -21.26 11.26 -15.32
C SER A 575 -22.22 12.38 -15.74
N ILE A 576 -23.54 12.11 -15.72
CA ILE A 576 -24.56 13.10 -16.12
C ILE A 576 -24.56 14.30 -15.16
N PHE A 577 -24.45 14.08 -13.85
CA PHE A 577 -24.39 15.16 -12.86
C PHE A 577 -23.10 15.99 -12.98
N TRP A 578 -21.95 15.34 -13.22
CA TRP A 578 -20.66 16.01 -13.29
C TRP A 578 -20.51 16.87 -14.56
N TYR A 579 -20.81 16.30 -15.72
CA TYR A 579 -20.74 17.04 -16.99
C TYR A 579 -21.85 18.08 -17.13
N GLY A 580 -23.05 17.79 -16.60
CA GLY A 580 -24.15 18.75 -16.53
C GLY A 580 -23.83 19.96 -15.64
N GLY A 581 -23.29 19.71 -14.44
CA GLY A 581 -22.88 20.76 -13.50
C GLY A 581 -21.76 21.64 -14.09
N PHE A 582 -20.75 21.01 -14.70
CA PHE A 582 -19.65 21.73 -15.35
C PHE A 582 -20.16 22.66 -16.47
N PHE A 583 -21.04 22.16 -17.32
CA PHE A 583 -21.62 22.92 -18.43
C PHE A 583 -22.48 24.10 -17.95
N LEU A 584 -23.28 23.89 -16.89
CA LEU A 584 -24.08 24.95 -16.27
C LEU A 584 -23.19 26.03 -15.63
N SER A 585 -22.13 25.66 -14.92
CA SER A 585 -21.16 26.62 -14.35
C SER A 585 -20.45 27.41 -15.45
N PHE A 586 -20.01 26.74 -16.51
CA PHE A 586 -19.38 27.39 -17.67
C PHE A 586 -20.31 28.42 -18.34
N LEU A 587 -21.56 28.04 -18.61
CA LEU A 587 -22.56 28.94 -19.19
C LEU A 587 -22.90 30.11 -18.26
N THR A 588 -22.95 29.86 -16.95
CA THR A 588 -23.27 30.88 -15.94
C THR A 588 -22.18 31.94 -15.86
N VAL A 589 -20.91 31.52 -15.76
CA VAL A 589 -19.76 32.43 -15.75
C VAL A 589 -19.64 33.18 -17.08
N SER A 590 -19.89 32.50 -18.21
CA SER A 590 -19.81 33.11 -19.53
C SER A 590 -20.92 34.15 -19.76
N ASN A 591 -22.13 33.90 -19.26
CA ASN A 591 -23.21 34.88 -19.29
C ASN A 591 -22.97 36.05 -18.33
N ALA A 592 -22.41 35.81 -17.15
CA ALA A 592 -22.04 36.87 -16.21
C ALA A 592 -20.93 37.77 -16.80
N ALA A 593 -19.92 37.19 -17.44
CA ALA A 593 -18.87 37.90 -18.16
C ALA A 593 -19.43 38.75 -19.30
N ARG A 594 -20.37 38.21 -20.10
CA ARG A 594 -21.06 38.98 -21.15
C ARG A 594 -21.85 40.16 -20.58
N ARG A 595 -22.55 39.99 -19.46
CA ARG A 595 -23.27 41.08 -18.78
C ARG A 595 -22.34 42.15 -18.22
N LYS A 596 -21.06 41.84 -18.03
CA LYS A 596 -20.00 42.77 -17.64
C LYS A 596 -19.28 43.40 -18.84
N GLY A 597 -19.79 43.20 -20.06
CA GLY A 597 -19.32 43.87 -21.28
C GLY A 597 -18.29 43.09 -22.09
N LEU A 598 -17.95 41.85 -21.69
CA LEU A 598 -17.06 41.01 -22.50
C LEU A 598 -17.81 40.53 -23.76
N SER A 599 -17.10 40.48 -24.88
CA SER A 599 -17.64 39.82 -26.08
C SER A 599 -17.89 38.34 -25.81
N LEU A 600 -18.70 37.69 -26.66
CA LEU A 600 -18.98 36.26 -26.55
C LEU A 600 -17.67 35.43 -26.51
N LEU A 601 -16.70 35.81 -27.32
CA LEU A 601 -15.43 35.10 -27.42
C LEU A 601 -14.57 35.28 -26.17
N GLU A 602 -14.47 36.51 -25.66
CA GLU A 602 -13.73 36.80 -24.42
C GLU A 602 -14.39 36.12 -23.20
N SER A 603 -15.71 36.07 -23.18
CA SER A 603 -16.47 35.41 -22.10
C SER A 603 -16.24 33.90 -22.07
N VAL A 604 -16.16 33.26 -23.23
CA VAL A 604 -15.83 31.83 -23.38
C VAL A 604 -14.40 31.56 -22.89
N VAL A 605 -13.44 32.39 -23.28
CA VAL A 605 -12.03 32.24 -22.85
C VAL A 605 -11.91 32.47 -21.35
N PHE A 606 -12.51 33.53 -20.81
CA PHE A 606 -12.52 33.84 -19.38
C PHE A 606 -13.15 32.70 -18.57
N SER A 607 -14.30 32.19 -18.99
CA SER A 607 -14.98 31.08 -18.32
C SER A 607 -14.18 29.78 -18.36
N SER A 608 -13.44 29.55 -19.45
CA SER A 608 -12.54 28.39 -19.56
C SER A 608 -11.40 28.48 -18.54
N ILE A 609 -10.88 29.67 -18.29
CA ILE A 609 -9.80 29.89 -17.31
C ILE A 609 -10.34 29.90 -15.87
N VAL A 610 -11.58 30.31 -15.64
CA VAL A 610 -12.14 30.38 -14.28
C VAL A 610 -12.74 29.06 -13.81
N VAL A 611 -13.39 28.31 -14.70
CA VAL A 611 -14.14 27.09 -14.34
C VAL A 611 -13.27 25.82 -14.40
N PHE A 612 -12.27 25.73 -15.30
CA PHE A 612 -11.46 24.51 -15.45
C PHE A 612 -10.36 24.29 -14.41
N PRO A 613 -9.58 25.31 -13.95
CA PRO A 613 -8.52 25.07 -12.96
C PRO A 613 -9.04 24.55 -11.61
N PRO A 614 -10.17 25.05 -11.07
CA PRO A 614 -10.77 24.43 -9.89
C PRO A 614 -11.21 23.00 -10.18
N ALA A 615 -11.83 22.70 -11.32
CA ALA A 615 -12.26 21.33 -11.65
C ALA A 615 -11.10 20.33 -11.76
N PHE A 616 -9.89 20.79 -12.11
CA PHE A 616 -8.69 19.96 -12.20
C PHE A 616 -8.01 19.74 -10.84
N PHE A 617 -7.95 20.77 -9.97
CA PHE A 617 -7.45 20.64 -8.59
C PHE A 617 -8.45 19.92 -7.66
N MET A 618 -9.73 19.93 -8.02
CA MET A 618 -10.78 19.22 -7.29
C MET A 618 -10.70 17.70 -7.47
N ASN A 619 -9.89 17.14 -8.38
CA ASN A 619 -9.78 15.69 -8.51
C ASN A 619 -9.11 15.03 -7.28
N GLU A 620 -8.20 15.75 -6.61
CA GLU A 620 -7.61 15.29 -5.34
C GLU A 620 -8.43 15.73 -4.12
N LEU A 621 -9.03 16.92 -4.13
CA LEU A 621 -9.76 17.44 -2.97
C LEU A 621 -11.20 16.91 -2.87
N VAL A 622 -11.88 16.64 -4.00
CA VAL A 622 -13.29 16.19 -4.04
C VAL A 622 -13.42 14.69 -3.89
N SER A 623 -12.43 13.91 -4.31
CA SER A 623 -12.33 12.50 -3.94
C SER A 623 -12.20 12.35 -2.41
N ALA A 624 -11.58 13.32 -1.73
CA ALA A 624 -11.49 13.37 -0.28
C ALA A 624 -12.73 14.00 0.41
N LEU A 625 -13.45 14.91 -0.25
CA LEU A 625 -14.56 15.67 0.37
C LEU A 625 -15.98 15.17 0.03
N LEU A 626 -16.18 14.32 -0.99
CA LEU A 626 -17.54 13.86 -1.36
C LEU A 626 -18.09 12.68 -0.55
N PHE A 627 -17.46 12.28 0.55
CA PHE A 627 -18.07 11.33 1.47
C PHE A 627 -18.91 11.97 2.59
N ASN A 628 -19.01 13.31 2.73
CA ASN A 628 -19.97 13.90 3.67
C ASN A 628 -20.44 15.33 3.31
N HIS A 629 -21.74 15.43 3.01
CA HIS A 629 -22.66 16.57 3.03
C HIS A 629 -22.28 17.94 2.42
N SER A 630 -23.09 18.28 1.43
CA SER A 630 -23.40 19.58 0.85
C SER A 630 -24.03 20.54 1.85
N LEU A 631 -23.28 21.52 2.39
CA LEU A 631 -23.85 22.75 2.99
C LEU A 631 -22.85 23.93 3.19
N LEU A 632 -21.57 23.80 2.80
CA LEU A 632 -20.53 24.80 3.13
C LEU A 632 -20.27 25.92 2.09
N PHE A 633 -21.03 26.02 1.01
CA PHE A 633 -20.66 26.90 -0.12
C PHE A 633 -21.34 28.28 -0.21
N LEU A 634 -22.12 28.70 0.79
CA LEU A 634 -22.73 30.04 0.81
C LEU A 634 -21.85 31.19 1.36
N PRO A 635 -20.84 30.99 2.24
CA PRO A 635 -20.06 32.13 2.77
C PRO A 635 -18.90 32.63 1.88
N LEU A 636 -18.45 31.85 0.88
CA LEU A 636 -17.27 32.19 0.06
C LEU A 636 -17.55 33.20 -1.07
N LEU A 637 -18.81 33.56 -1.30
CA LEU A 637 -19.23 34.54 -2.31
C LEU A 637 -19.20 36.01 -1.83
N GLU A 638 -18.86 36.27 -0.55
CA GLU A 638 -18.78 37.64 0.00
C GLU A 638 -17.37 38.25 0.06
N MET A 639 -16.31 37.56 -0.39
CA MET A 639 -14.99 38.17 -0.49
C MET A 639 -14.91 39.12 -1.70
N LYS A 640 -15.16 40.41 -1.42
CA LYS A 640 -14.97 41.56 -2.31
C LYS A 640 -13.60 41.55 -3.00
N PHE A 641 -13.58 41.29 -4.30
CA PHE A 641 -12.52 41.76 -5.18
C PHE A 641 -12.92 43.15 -5.70
N ASN A 642 -12.26 44.20 -5.20
CA ASN A 642 -12.27 45.50 -5.87
C ASN A 642 -11.32 45.46 -7.06
N LEU A 643 -11.80 46.00 -8.18
CA LEU A 643 -11.16 46.08 -9.51
C LEU A 643 -9.82 46.83 -9.50
#